data_AF-A0A8C7KBY9-F1
#
_entry.id   AF-A0A8C7KBY9-F1
#
_cell.length_a   1.000
_cell.length_b   1.000
_cell.length_c   1.000
_cell.angle_alpha   90.00
_cell.angle_beta   90.00
_cell.angle_gamma   90.00
#
_symmetry.space_group_name_H-M   'P 1'
#
loop_
_entity.id
_entity.type
_entity.pdbx_description
1 polymer ?
#
loop_
_entity_poly.entity_id
_entity_poly.type
_entity_poly.pdbx_seq_one_letter_code
_entity_poly.pdbx_strand_id
1 'polypeptide(L)'
;MTLLSTTMDLIMLNHFTGHFTGPMAAVVKSEPLESDIYPEMEHCHSFSFSCPTHKITKEEITCTKPGTIWRALETNDTFKELNQMDRKTPKGKDIVIKSCKGYIVKHFPCWLIKEDDRLTIEMVTHATDEPAGVTDQETDNYVTFSVETTGGKNSKSKQILGNKQLESYGPLCVYAKQKDEVKKALRNDGRFSNIVFEQKCQLSERSSGSKVSMGQIAKKLNGRNFEMCLTKQKEKMAIKMETSESTIKTKNIITTQTSLFNPSPDSEGDGTQMPPSTLTTETSDVGESSSRRKQKRKCIPVPKHGEILTILRNQFDDLVKQMESRREYSQQKIFPEELDLMKQEFGKIRQKFSEVHRVKKLIELGASVCQVIVEGVQGVQGTGFVLFDNYILTNAHLFGENVRENLQLLVDVSVKFNYENPNGADVNVFRAKTLLIDFQYGHQGKYYIDYAILEMDPQNKKQQKKVPPGLLREYGPVPACGGACLIGHPGGLVKQMEPTSIIGSEIREEAANKYKREKGHAIFTINDALEKQKKRYEEVMQENKDDFVTYNTSFFHGSSGSPVFDELGRVFGIHTGGFEYEDKRTQSKQSVLEYALPLLTILRNFVIRLEEDNNQAVLKRVKEEAQKNLFLFDALFKTNGDEPMDMS
;
A
#
# COMPACT_ATOMS: atom_id res chain seq x y z
N MET A 1 7.85 -72.75 13.65
CA MET A 1 9.05 -73.48 13.17
C MET A 1 10.22 -72.52 13.21
N THR A 2 11.41 -73.00 13.60
CA THR A 2 12.79 -72.56 13.23
C THR A 2 13.13 -71.07 13.05
N LEU A 3 14.25 -70.51 13.57
CA LEU A 3 15.36 -71.00 14.43
C LEU A 3 16.22 -69.79 14.91
N LEU A 4 16.79 -69.83 16.12
CA LEU A 4 18.06 -69.17 16.58
C LEU A 4 18.14 -67.61 16.62
N SER A 5 18.97 -66.94 17.46
CA SER A 5 19.85 -67.35 18.58
C SER A 5 20.10 -66.21 19.61
N THR A 6 20.07 -66.55 20.90
CA THR A 6 20.96 -66.23 22.07
C THR A 6 22.14 -65.22 21.93
N THR A 7 22.67 -64.52 22.97
CA THR A 7 22.72 -64.69 24.47
C THR A 7 22.39 -63.37 25.24
N MET A 8 22.17 -63.23 26.57
CA MET A 8 22.71 -63.80 27.85
C MET A 8 24.17 -63.36 28.18
N ASP A 9 24.58 -63.00 29.43
CA ASP A 9 23.93 -63.01 30.77
C ASP A 9 24.69 -62.15 31.86
N LEU A 10 24.22 -62.14 33.13
CA LEU A 10 24.78 -61.57 34.41
C LEU A 10 24.76 -60.01 34.61
N ILE A 11 24.44 -59.36 35.76
CA ILE A 11 24.07 -59.62 37.20
C ILE A 11 25.09 -59.08 38.26
N MET A 12 24.55 -58.49 39.35
CA MET A 12 25.14 -57.83 40.56
C MET A 12 25.57 -56.36 40.42
N LEU A 13 25.17 -55.33 41.21
CA LEU A 13 24.60 -55.15 42.58
C LEU A 13 25.63 -54.74 43.67
N ASN A 14 25.50 -53.52 44.21
CA ASN A 14 25.70 -53.23 45.65
C ASN A 14 25.27 -51.80 46.08
N HIS A 15 24.90 -51.66 47.37
CA HIS A 15 24.67 -50.38 48.07
C HIS A 15 25.99 -49.83 48.68
N PHE A 16 26.07 -48.52 49.00
CA PHE A 16 26.01 -48.02 50.41
C PHE A 16 26.02 -46.47 50.53
N THR A 17 25.88 -45.98 51.77
CA THR A 17 25.66 -44.58 52.16
C THR A 17 26.92 -43.85 52.66
N GLY A 18 26.94 -42.51 52.64
CA GLY A 18 28.00 -41.69 53.26
C GLY A 18 27.70 -40.19 53.27
N HIS A 19 28.16 -39.46 54.29
CA HIS A 19 27.90 -38.02 54.51
C HIS A 19 29.11 -37.36 55.22
N PHE A 20 29.31 -36.04 55.04
CA PHE A 20 30.41 -35.21 55.60
C PHE A 20 31.84 -35.54 55.07
N THR A 21 32.84 -34.65 54.96
CA THR A 21 33.02 -33.19 55.24
C THR A 21 33.84 -32.53 54.11
N GLY A 22 33.82 -31.19 53.95
CA GLY A 22 34.74 -30.43 53.06
C GLY A 22 36.03 -29.95 53.77
N PRO A 23 36.79 -28.95 53.24
CA PRO A 23 36.52 -28.09 52.07
C PRO A 23 37.74 -27.79 51.13
N MET A 24 37.55 -26.83 50.21
CA MET A 24 38.54 -26.00 49.47
C MET A 24 39.24 -26.50 48.18
N ALA A 25 38.93 -25.77 47.10
CA ALA A 25 39.86 -25.21 46.11
C ALA A 25 40.61 -26.11 45.09
N ALA A 26 39.89 -26.59 44.07
CA ALA A 26 40.40 -26.66 42.69
C ALA A 26 39.24 -26.60 41.67
N VAL A 27 39.12 -25.51 40.91
CA VAL A 27 38.12 -25.40 39.81
C VAL A 27 38.83 -25.58 38.47
N VAL A 28 38.96 -26.84 38.06
CA VAL A 28 39.27 -27.20 36.67
C VAL A 28 37.94 -27.36 35.94
N LYS A 29 37.83 -26.78 34.74
CA LYS A 29 36.59 -26.79 33.95
C LYS A 29 36.31 -28.20 33.42
N SER A 30 35.06 -28.66 33.54
CA SER A 30 34.54 -29.80 32.78
C SER A 30 33.81 -29.30 31.53
N GLU A 31 34.15 -29.83 30.37
CA GLU A 31 33.53 -29.50 29.09
C GLU A 31 32.14 -30.14 28.96
N PRO A 32 31.10 -29.39 28.52
CA PRO A 32 29.84 -29.96 28.08
C PRO A 32 29.81 -30.08 26.55
N LEU A 33 29.61 -31.32 26.08
CA LEU A 33 29.01 -31.75 24.80
C LEU A 33 28.89 -30.69 23.69
N GLU A 34 29.61 -30.91 22.60
CA GLU A 34 29.46 -30.16 21.34
C GLU A 34 28.01 -30.16 20.87
N SER A 35 27.44 -28.96 20.77
CA SER A 35 26.33 -28.70 19.86
C SER A 35 26.91 -28.34 18.49
N ASP A 36 26.21 -28.69 17.40
CA ASP A 36 26.58 -28.29 16.04
C ASP A 36 26.40 -26.76 15.85
N ILE A 37 27.34 -26.01 16.42
CA ILE A 37 27.50 -24.58 16.16
C ILE A 37 28.04 -24.47 14.74
N TYR A 38 27.14 -24.28 13.79
CA TYR A 38 27.47 -23.54 12.58
C TYR A 38 28.15 -22.23 13.04
N PRO A 39 29.41 -21.97 12.70
CA PRO A 39 30.05 -20.74 13.10
C PRO A 39 29.26 -19.59 12.48
N GLU A 40 28.67 -18.74 13.33
CA GLU A 40 28.20 -17.44 12.89
C GLU A 40 29.42 -16.73 12.31
N MET A 41 29.46 -16.59 10.98
CA MET A 41 30.48 -15.78 10.33
C MET A 41 30.20 -14.33 10.73
N GLU A 42 30.87 -13.87 11.78
CA GLU A 42 30.88 -12.48 12.19
C GLU A 42 31.27 -11.65 10.96
N HIS A 43 30.32 -10.89 10.44
CA HIS A 43 30.52 -10.02 9.30
C HIS A 43 31.66 -9.05 9.61
N CYS A 44 32.84 -9.31 9.06
CA CYS A 44 34.06 -8.55 9.34
C CYS A 44 34.83 -8.35 8.05
N HIS A 45 34.92 -7.09 7.60
CA HIS A 45 35.81 -6.70 6.50
C HIS A 45 36.21 -5.23 6.62
N SER A 46 37.45 -4.90 6.25
CA SER A 46 37.91 -3.51 6.06
C SER A 46 37.88 -3.13 4.58
N PHE A 47 37.33 -1.96 4.27
CA PHE A 47 37.54 -1.27 2.99
C PHE A 47 38.01 0.16 3.25
N SER A 48 38.41 0.88 2.21
CA SER A 48 38.84 2.28 2.34
C SER A 48 38.12 3.22 1.39
N PHE A 49 38.10 4.51 1.72
CA PHE A 49 37.59 5.56 0.83
C PHE A 49 38.61 6.69 0.64
N SER A 50 38.35 7.49 -0.39
CA SER A 50 39.12 8.68 -0.76
C SER A 50 38.16 9.74 -1.28
N CYS A 51 38.42 11.02 -1.00
CA CYS A 51 37.61 12.14 -1.48
C CYS A 51 38.53 13.24 -2.02
N PRO A 52 38.86 13.22 -3.33
CA PRO A 52 39.82 14.14 -3.93
C PRO A 52 39.47 15.63 -3.75
N THR A 53 38.18 15.98 -3.75
CA THR A 53 37.72 17.37 -3.59
C THR A 53 38.08 17.97 -2.23
N HIS A 54 38.17 17.12 -1.21
CA HIS A 54 38.53 17.49 0.17
C HIS A 54 39.94 17.00 0.56
N LYS A 55 40.75 16.57 -0.43
CA LYS A 55 42.13 16.08 -0.26
C LYS A 55 42.26 14.82 0.63
N ILE A 56 41.18 14.08 0.86
CA ILE A 56 41.18 12.83 1.64
C ILE A 56 41.79 11.72 0.77
N THR A 57 42.93 11.16 1.18
CA THR A 57 43.79 10.26 0.37
C THR A 57 43.53 8.77 0.57
N LYS A 58 43.44 8.30 1.82
CA LYS A 58 42.91 7.00 2.27
C LYS A 58 42.36 7.19 3.68
N GLU A 59 41.08 6.90 3.86
CA GLU A 59 40.42 6.68 5.16
C GLU A 59 39.95 5.23 5.21
N GLU A 60 40.00 4.59 6.38
CA GLU A 60 39.60 3.18 6.53
C GLU A 60 38.26 3.03 7.27
N ILE A 61 37.52 1.98 6.90
CA ILE A 61 36.23 1.60 7.47
C ILE A 61 36.20 0.08 7.65
N THR A 62 36.08 -0.35 8.91
CA THR A 62 35.84 -1.76 9.26
C THR A 62 34.36 -1.97 9.52
N CYS A 63 33.71 -2.84 8.74
CA CYS A 63 32.33 -3.23 8.95
C CYS A 63 32.26 -4.44 9.89
N THR A 64 31.48 -4.34 10.97
CA THR A 64 31.26 -5.41 11.96
C THR A 64 29.84 -5.99 11.93
N LYS A 65 28.96 -5.47 11.07
CA LYS A 65 27.58 -5.96 10.83
C LYS A 65 27.18 -5.75 9.37
N PRO A 66 26.37 -6.64 8.76
CA PRO A 66 25.86 -6.45 7.41
C PRO A 66 25.06 -5.15 7.30
N GLY A 67 25.33 -4.36 6.27
CA GLY A 67 24.62 -3.11 6.01
C GLY A 67 24.87 -2.55 4.62
N THR A 68 24.47 -1.29 4.42
CA THR A 68 24.75 -0.54 3.20
C THR A 68 26.08 0.21 3.32
N ILE A 69 26.73 0.48 2.19
CA ILE A 69 27.94 1.31 2.13
C ILE A 69 27.67 2.71 2.71
N TRP A 70 26.48 3.29 2.56
CA TRP A 70 26.14 4.55 3.25
C TRP A 70 26.18 4.43 4.78
N ARG A 71 25.56 3.39 5.37
CA ARG A 71 25.65 3.15 6.83
C ARG A 71 27.09 2.91 7.29
N ALA A 72 27.89 2.20 6.50
CA ALA A 72 29.30 1.97 6.78
C ALA A 72 30.11 3.29 6.76
N LEU A 73 29.92 4.13 5.74
CA LEU A 73 30.49 5.48 5.64
C LEU A 73 30.09 6.35 6.85
N GLU A 74 28.83 6.31 7.28
CA GLU A 74 28.34 7.02 8.47
C GLU A 74 28.96 6.56 9.81
N THR A 75 29.77 5.50 9.85
CA THR A 75 30.55 5.14 11.06
C THR A 75 31.83 5.97 11.23
N ASN A 76 32.49 6.37 10.13
CA ASN A 76 33.78 7.08 10.15
C ASN A 76 33.58 8.60 10.38
N ASP A 77 34.32 9.17 11.32
CA ASP A 77 34.17 10.59 11.70
C ASP A 77 34.59 11.57 10.61
N THR A 78 35.65 11.27 9.84
CA THR A 78 36.10 12.07 8.70
C THR A 78 34.99 12.19 7.63
N PHE A 79 34.22 11.12 7.40
CA PHE A 79 33.04 11.15 6.53
C PHE A 79 31.84 11.89 7.17
N LYS A 80 31.62 11.77 8.49
CA LYS A 80 30.59 12.56 9.19
C LYS A 80 30.89 14.06 9.08
N GLU A 81 32.15 14.48 9.22
CA GLU A 81 32.54 15.88 9.07
C GLU A 81 32.36 16.37 7.62
N LEU A 82 32.82 15.59 6.63
CA LEU A 82 32.60 15.85 5.20
C LEU A 82 31.11 16.10 4.89
N ASN A 83 30.23 15.20 5.33
CA ASN A 83 28.78 15.26 5.16
C ASN A 83 28.16 16.46 5.92
N GLN A 84 28.70 16.82 7.08
CA GLN A 84 28.23 17.98 7.87
C GLN A 84 28.71 19.34 7.36
N MET A 85 29.90 19.43 6.73
CA MET A 85 30.39 20.69 6.17
C MET A 85 29.58 21.09 4.93
N ASP A 86 29.30 20.15 4.03
CA ASP A 86 28.57 20.48 2.81
C ASP A 86 27.08 20.81 3.02
N ARG A 87 26.44 20.23 4.05
CA ARG A 87 25.08 20.60 4.52
C ARG A 87 24.93 22.08 4.92
N LYS A 88 26.03 22.82 5.11
CA LYS A 88 26.02 24.25 5.44
C LYS A 88 26.04 25.17 4.20
N THR A 89 26.13 24.63 2.97
CA THR A 89 26.22 25.44 1.75
C THR A 89 24.88 25.52 0.98
N PRO A 90 24.51 26.67 0.36
CA PRO A 90 23.15 26.86 -0.19
C PRO A 90 22.84 26.14 -1.52
N LYS A 91 23.67 25.19 -1.94
CA LYS A 91 23.50 24.42 -3.17
C LYS A 91 23.36 22.96 -2.78
N GLY A 92 22.25 22.32 -3.16
CA GLY A 92 22.00 20.90 -2.90
C GLY A 92 23.07 20.04 -3.56
N LYS A 93 24.08 19.65 -2.77
CA LYS A 93 25.10 18.69 -3.15
C LYS A 93 24.69 17.31 -2.67
N ASP A 94 25.10 16.31 -3.44
CA ASP A 94 24.97 14.90 -3.13
C ASP A 94 26.36 14.24 -3.31
N ILE A 95 26.46 12.92 -3.07
CA ILE A 95 27.66 12.15 -3.42
C ILE A 95 27.33 11.06 -4.42
N VAL A 96 28.29 10.77 -5.31
CA VAL A 96 28.35 9.48 -6.02
C VAL A 96 29.55 8.69 -5.49
N ILE A 97 29.37 7.37 -5.42
CA ILE A 97 30.36 6.45 -4.86
C ILE A 97 30.88 5.56 -5.98
N LYS A 98 32.19 5.45 -6.11
CA LYS A 98 32.86 4.75 -7.22
C LYS A 98 33.71 3.61 -6.68
N SER A 99 33.45 2.41 -7.20
CA SER A 99 34.18 1.18 -6.90
C SER A 99 35.05 0.75 -8.08
N CYS A 100 35.88 -0.28 -7.88
CA CYS A 100 36.60 -0.97 -8.94
C CYS A 100 35.68 -1.58 -10.03
N LYS A 101 34.40 -1.83 -9.71
CA LYS A 101 33.37 -2.38 -10.62
C LYS A 101 32.59 -1.31 -11.40
N GLY A 102 32.78 -0.03 -11.08
CA GLY A 102 31.98 1.10 -11.57
C GLY A 102 31.29 1.87 -10.44
N TYR A 103 30.40 2.78 -10.81
CA TYR A 103 29.66 3.63 -9.86
C TYR A 103 28.58 2.82 -9.13
N ILE A 104 28.61 2.78 -7.80
CA ILE A 104 27.66 2.07 -6.94
C ILE A 104 26.67 3.03 -6.29
N VAL A 105 25.54 2.50 -5.86
CA VAL A 105 24.50 3.22 -5.10
C VAL A 105 24.82 3.30 -3.61
N LYS A 106 24.21 4.25 -2.90
CA LYS A 106 24.32 4.41 -1.43
C LYS A 106 23.85 3.17 -0.67
N HIS A 107 22.81 2.49 -1.18
CA HIS A 107 22.27 1.23 -0.65
C HIS A 107 22.97 -0.03 -1.19
N PHE A 108 24.20 0.09 -1.71
CA PHE A 108 24.98 -1.07 -2.13
C PHE A 108 25.46 -1.83 -0.88
N PRO A 109 25.32 -3.17 -0.80
CA PRO A 109 25.75 -3.94 0.36
C PRO A 109 27.26 -3.84 0.60
N CYS A 110 27.68 -3.66 1.85
CA CYS A 110 29.10 -3.54 2.19
C CYS A 110 29.91 -4.80 1.82
N TRP A 111 29.40 -6.01 2.12
CA TRP A 111 30.04 -7.29 1.78
C TRP A 111 30.23 -7.57 0.27
N LEU A 112 29.68 -6.73 -0.62
CA LEU A 112 29.94 -6.84 -2.07
C LEU A 112 31.13 -5.98 -2.53
N ILE A 113 31.76 -5.24 -1.62
CA ILE A 113 33.08 -4.63 -1.73
C ILE A 113 34.11 -5.60 -1.14
N LYS A 114 35.30 -5.71 -1.73
CA LYS A 114 36.33 -6.62 -1.22
C LYS A 114 37.06 -6.03 -0.03
N GLU A 115 37.70 -6.90 0.73
CA GLU A 115 38.77 -6.49 1.64
C GLU A 115 39.84 -5.67 0.89
N ASP A 116 40.29 -4.57 1.50
CA ASP A 116 41.21 -3.56 0.94
C ASP A 116 40.75 -2.83 -0.35
N ASP A 117 39.53 -3.04 -0.89
CA ASP A 117 39.01 -2.22 -1.98
C ASP A 117 38.99 -0.73 -1.55
N ARG A 118 39.40 0.17 -2.47
CA ARG A 118 39.35 1.62 -2.25
C ARG A 118 38.27 2.28 -3.08
N LEU A 119 37.25 2.78 -2.41
CA LEU A 119 36.20 3.62 -2.99
C LEU A 119 36.69 5.05 -3.24
N THR A 120 36.09 5.71 -4.23
CA THR A 120 36.24 7.16 -4.44
C THR A 120 34.89 7.83 -4.28
N ILE A 121 34.85 8.87 -3.44
CA ILE A 121 33.67 9.69 -3.16
C ILE A 121 33.82 10.99 -3.93
N GLU A 122 32.94 11.18 -4.90
CA GLU A 122 32.91 12.35 -5.79
C GLU A 122 31.69 13.22 -5.39
N MET A 123 31.93 14.47 -4.98
CA MET A 123 30.86 15.41 -4.58
C MET A 123 30.18 15.99 -5.82
N VAL A 124 28.86 15.89 -5.91
CA VAL A 124 28.07 16.30 -7.09
C VAL A 124 27.07 17.39 -6.75
N THR A 125 26.71 18.24 -7.72
CA THR A 125 25.80 19.39 -7.53
C THR A 125 24.36 19.13 -7.98
N HIS A 126 23.97 17.85 -8.01
CA HIS A 126 22.65 17.37 -8.38
C HIS A 126 22.28 16.20 -7.45
N ALA A 127 20.99 15.97 -7.21
CA ALA A 127 20.56 14.78 -6.49
C ALA A 127 20.84 13.52 -7.32
N THR A 128 21.22 12.42 -6.66
CA THR A 128 21.21 11.09 -7.28
C THR A 128 19.85 10.45 -6.99
N ASP A 129 19.14 10.00 -8.03
CA ASP A 129 17.82 9.37 -7.90
C ASP A 129 17.98 7.91 -7.42
N GLU A 130 18.39 7.75 -6.15
CA GLU A 130 18.65 6.48 -5.50
C GLU A 130 17.65 6.25 -4.36
N PRO A 131 16.89 5.14 -4.35
CA PRO A 131 15.92 4.85 -3.30
C PRO A 131 16.60 4.52 -1.97
N ALA A 132 15.85 4.66 -0.87
CA ALA A 132 16.30 4.31 0.47
C ALA A 132 16.33 2.77 0.67
N GLY A 133 17.30 2.09 0.06
CA GLY A 133 17.44 0.64 0.19
C GLY A 133 17.99 0.20 1.56
N VAL A 134 17.46 -0.92 2.05
CA VAL A 134 17.86 -1.57 3.31
C VAL A 134 18.35 -2.99 3.02
N THR A 135 19.51 -3.35 3.55
CA THR A 135 20.17 -4.65 3.31
C THR A 135 20.82 -5.17 4.59
N ASP A 136 20.03 -5.86 5.40
CA ASP A 136 20.41 -6.31 6.76
C ASP A 136 20.84 -7.80 6.83
N GLN A 137 20.95 -8.48 5.68
CA GLN A 137 21.30 -9.91 5.60
C GLN A 137 22.33 -10.16 4.49
N GLU A 138 23.50 -10.64 4.90
CA GLU A 138 24.53 -11.19 4.02
C GLU A 138 24.13 -12.58 3.52
N THR A 139 24.31 -12.83 2.21
CA THR A 139 24.02 -14.12 1.58
C THR A 139 24.85 -14.29 0.31
N ASP A 140 25.28 -15.51 -0.03
CA ASP A 140 25.93 -15.84 -1.32
C ASP A 140 25.01 -15.65 -2.55
N ASN A 141 23.73 -15.39 -2.32
CA ASN A 141 22.71 -15.28 -3.35
C ASN A 141 22.74 -13.96 -4.12
N TYR A 142 23.79 -13.15 -4.06
CA TYR A 142 23.94 -11.90 -4.83
C TYR A 142 24.88 -12.03 -6.04
N VAL A 143 24.70 -11.13 -7.01
CA VAL A 143 25.59 -10.92 -8.16
C VAL A 143 25.77 -9.42 -8.42
N THR A 144 26.91 -9.04 -9.01
CA THR A 144 27.20 -7.65 -9.43
C THR A 144 27.53 -7.61 -10.91
N PHE A 145 26.89 -6.71 -11.67
CA PHE A 145 27.13 -6.54 -13.11
C PHE A 145 27.11 -5.05 -13.49
N SER A 146 27.83 -4.68 -14.56
CA SER A 146 28.01 -3.27 -14.93
C SER A 146 27.16 -2.91 -16.14
N VAL A 147 26.49 -1.76 -16.10
CA VAL A 147 25.68 -1.23 -17.19
C VAL A 147 26.21 0.13 -17.61
N GLU A 148 26.41 0.32 -18.91
CA GLU A 148 26.85 1.58 -19.49
C GLU A 148 25.82 2.69 -19.25
N THR A 149 26.32 3.86 -18.85
CA THR A 149 25.52 5.08 -18.65
C THR A 149 24.94 5.65 -19.95
N THR A 150 25.50 5.25 -21.10
CA THR A 150 25.05 5.68 -22.43
C THR A 150 24.28 4.57 -23.17
N GLY A 151 23.28 4.98 -23.94
CA GLY A 151 22.44 4.06 -24.72
C GLY A 151 23.23 3.25 -25.75
N GLY A 152 22.97 1.95 -25.80
CA GLY A 152 23.48 1.03 -26.81
C GLY A 152 22.75 1.13 -28.17
N LYS A 153 22.84 0.06 -28.97
CA LYS A 153 22.19 -0.01 -30.29
C LYS A 153 20.69 0.33 -30.23
N ASN A 154 20.28 1.26 -31.09
CA ASN A 154 18.95 1.90 -31.17
C ASN A 154 18.55 2.76 -29.94
N SER A 155 19.32 2.81 -28.85
CA SER A 155 19.01 3.58 -27.63
C SER A 155 19.82 4.86 -27.47
N LYS A 156 20.85 5.11 -28.31
CA LYS A 156 21.76 6.28 -28.22
C LYS A 156 21.10 7.65 -28.11
N SER A 157 19.84 7.80 -28.52
CA SER A 157 19.07 9.05 -28.42
C SER A 157 17.93 8.98 -27.40
N LYS A 158 18.03 8.09 -26.40
CA LYS A 158 17.09 7.92 -25.30
C LYS A 158 17.83 8.10 -23.98
N GLN A 159 17.27 8.92 -23.10
CA GLN A 159 17.70 9.05 -21.71
C GLN A 159 17.41 7.73 -20.99
N ILE A 160 18.42 6.89 -20.77
CA ILE A 160 18.24 5.60 -20.09
C ILE A 160 18.35 5.70 -18.56
N LEU A 161 18.80 6.85 -18.04
CA LEU A 161 19.00 7.12 -16.61
C LEU A 161 17.98 8.16 -16.10
N GLY A 162 17.59 8.07 -14.83
CA GLY A 162 16.68 9.05 -14.20
C GLY A 162 17.23 10.47 -14.31
N ASN A 163 18.43 10.68 -13.78
CA ASN A 163 19.18 11.92 -13.93
C ASN A 163 20.17 11.86 -15.10
N LYS A 164 19.99 12.73 -16.12
CA LYS A 164 20.92 12.84 -17.28
C LYS A 164 22.35 13.19 -16.91
N GLN A 165 22.60 13.83 -15.76
CA GLN A 165 23.97 14.15 -15.33
C GLN A 165 24.79 12.86 -15.10
N LEU A 166 24.13 11.74 -14.81
CA LEU A 166 24.77 10.43 -14.70
C LEU A 166 25.37 9.93 -16.03
N GLU A 167 24.95 10.46 -17.19
CA GLU A 167 25.54 10.15 -18.50
C GLU A 167 27.00 10.65 -18.63
N SER A 168 27.46 11.52 -17.73
CA SER A 168 28.86 11.97 -17.64
C SER A 168 29.79 11.01 -16.88
N TYR A 169 29.24 10.02 -16.19
CA TYR A 169 30.01 9.03 -15.43
C TYR A 169 30.31 7.77 -16.23
N GLY A 170 31.29 7.00 -15.75
CA GLY A 170 31.54 5.63 -16.21
C GLY A 170 30.40 4.66 -15.83
N PRO A 171 30.50 3.37 -16.21
CA PRO A 171 29.40 2.42 -16.05
C PRO A 171 28.92 2.27 -14.60
N LEU A 172 27.61 2.07 -14.46
CA LEU A 172 26.92 1.84 -13.20
C LEU A 172 27.10 0.37 -12.80
N CYS A 173 27.61 0.11 -11.61
CA CYS A 173 27.64 -1.22 -11.01
C CYS A 173 26.30 -1.46 -10.31
N VAL A 174 25.56 -2.47 -10.79
CA VAL A 174 24.25 -2.91 -10.31
C VAL A 174 24.41 -4.19 -9.50
N TYR A 175 23.68 -4.33 -8.39
CA TYR A 175 23.59 -5.58 -7.63
C TYR A 175 22.18 -6.19 -7.69
N ALA A 176 22.09 -7.51 -7.62
CA ALA A 176 20.82 -8.25 -7.71
C ALA A 176 20.91 -9.61 -7.02
N LYS A 177 19.79 -10.21 -6.60
CA LYS A 177 19.79 -11.61 -6.17
C LYS A 177 19.91 -12.51 -7.42
N GLN A 178 20.60 -13.65 -7.31
CA GLN A 178 20.84 -14.60 -8.41
C GLN A 178 19.54 -14.99 -9.15
N LYS A 179 18.43 -15.13 -8.42
CA LYS A 179 17.11 -15.50 -8.93
C LYS A 179 16.24 -14.31 -9.39
N ASP A 180 16.65 -13.06 -9.17
CA ASP A 180 15.88 -11.88 -9.63
C ASP A 180 15.94 -11.75 -11.16
N GLU A 181 14.86 -11.26 -11.78
CA GLU A 181 14.89 -10.82 -13.19
C GLU A 181 15.77 -9.58 -13.37
N VAL A 182 16.39 -9.45 -14.55
CA VAL A 182 17.12 -8.23 -14.94
C VAL A 182 16.25 -6.97 -14.84
N LYS A 183 14.96 -7.05 -15.16
CA LYS A 183 14.00 -5.94 -14.99
C LYS A 183 13.87 -5.49 -13.53
N LYS A 184 13.90 -6.45 -12.60
CA LYS A 184 13.81 -6.20 -11.16
C LYS A 184 15.13 -5.65 -10.62
N ALA A 185 16.27 -6.23 -11.02
CA ALA A 185 17.60 -5.73 -10.69
C ALA A 185 17.76 -4.23 -11.03
N LEU A 186 17.44 -3.85 -12.26
CA LEU A 186 17.55 -2.47 -12.74
C LEU A 186 16.55 -1.51 -12.08
N ARG A 187 15.41 -2.01 -11.57
CA ARG A 187 14.47 -1.20 -10.77
C ARG A 187 14.98 -0.98 -9.35
N ASN A 188 15.50 -2.01 -8.70
CA ASN A 188 16.06 -1.94 -7.35
C ASN A 188 17.30 -1.01 -7.26
N ASP A 189 18.01 -0.82 -8.37
CA ASP A 189 19.11 0.13 -8.50
C ASP A 189 18.65 1.60 -8.53
N GLY A 190 17.40 1.88 -8.94
CA GLY A 190 16.79 3.21 -8.95
C GLY A 190 17.26 4.16 -10.07
N ARG A 191 18.54 4.13 -10.43
CA ARG A 191 19.17 5.11 -11.33
C ARG A 191 18.69 5.06 -12.79
N PHE A 192 17.88 4.07 -13.19
CA PHE A 192 17.39 3.86 -14.56
C PHE A 192 16.02 4.49 -14.81
N SER A 193 15.85 5.17 -15.94
CA SER A 193 14.60 5.85 -16.30
C SER A 193 13.48 4.87 -16.67
N ASN A 194 12.22 5.22 -16.33
CA ASN A 194 11.01 4.43 -16.62
C ASN A 194 10.89 3.99 -18.10
N ILE A 195 11.44 4.77 -19.04
CA ILE A 195 11.50 4.43 -20.46
C ILE A 195 12.18 3.07 -20.74
N VAL A 196 13.12 2.64 -19.87
CA VAL A 196 13.80 1.33 -19.93
C VAL A 196 12.85 0.18 -19.59
N PHE A 197 11.80 0.44 -18.81
CA PHE A 197 10.83 -0.54 -18.33
C PHE A 197 9.53 -0.56 -19.13
N GLU A 198 9.19 0.54 -19.80
CA GLU A 198 8.08 0.70 -20.74
C GLU A 198 8.41 0.16 -22.13
N GLN A 199 9.57 0.54 -22.67
CA GLN A 199 9.98 0.16 -24.02
C GLN A 199 10.59 -1.23 -24.03
N LYS A 200 10.63 -1.88 -25.20
CA LYS A 200 11.19 -3.23 -25.37
C LYS A 200 12.72 -3.18 -25.43
N CYS A 201 13.31 -2.74 -24.32
CA CYS A 201 14.74 -2.73 -24.06
C CYS A 201 15.25 -4.14 -23.71
N GLN A 202 16.56 -4.34 -23.86
CA GLN A 202 17.31 -5.53 -23.50
C GLN A 202 18.75 -5.11 -23.19
N LEU A 203 19.47 -5.87 -22.36
CA LEU A 203 20.91 -5.67 -22.21
C LEU A 203 21.66 -6.35 -23.38
N SER A 204 22.77 -5.75 -23.82
CA SER A 204 23.69 -6.33 -24.80
C SER A 204 25.10 -6.29 -24.24
N GLU A 205 25.76 -7.44 -24.11
CA GLU A 205 27.11 -7.51 -23.55
C GLU A 205 28.13 -6.85 -24.48
N ARG A 206 29.04 -6.02 -23.94
CA ARG A 206 30.07 -5.33 -24.74
C ARG A 206 31.07 -6.30 -25.39
N SER A 207 31.46 -7.37 -24.71
CA SER A 207 32.51 -8.29 -25.14
C SER A 207 32.07 -9.27 -26.24
N SER A 208 30.80 -9.70 -26.21
CA SER A 208 30.28 -10.75 -27.11
C SER A 208 29.15 -10.28 -28.05
N GLY A 209 28.53 -9.13 -27.77
CA GLY A 209 27.27 -8.73 -28.43
C GLY A 209 26.07 -9.59 -28.07
N SER A 210 26.19 -10.51 -27.10
CA SER A 210 25.12 -11.39 -26.65
C SER A 210 24.02 -10.60 -25.93
N LYS A 211 22.76 -10.98 -26.18
CA LYS A 211 21.58 -10.24 -25.73
C LYS A 211 20.90 -10.94 -24.57
N VAL A 212 20.65 -10.17 -23.53
CA VAL A 212 19.99 -10.59 -22.30
C VAL A 212 18.64 -9.89 -22.22
N SER A 213 17.57 -10.68 -22.27
CA SER A 213 16.19 -10.17 -22.14
C SER A 213 15.92 -9.70 -20.72
N MET A 214 15.08 -8.68 -20.57
CA MET A 214 14.70 -8.11 -19.26
C MET A 214 14.10 -9.14 -18.28
N GLY A 215 13.44 -10.18 -18.79
CA GLY A 215 12.91 -11.30 -17.99
C GLY A 215 13.85 -12.49 -17.78
N GLN A 216 15.16 -12.35 -18.04
CA GLN A 216 16.14 -13.39 -17.68
C GLN A 216 16.65 -13.19 -16.25
N ILE A 217 17.08 -14.29 -15.60
CA ILE A 217 17.61 -14.26 -14.24
C ILE A 217 19.02 -13.65 -14.17
N ALA A 218 19.28 -12.85 -13.13
CA ALA A 218 20.52 -12.11 -12.95
C ALA A 218 21.76 -13.01 -12.76
N LYS A 219 21.62 -14.27 -12.30
CA LYS A 219 22.75 -15.20 -12.04
C LYS A 219 23.79 -15.26 -13.17
N LYS A 220 23.35 -15.18 -14.43
CA LYS A 220 24.25 -15.28 -15.61
C LYS A 220 24.99 -13.99 -15.95
N LEU A 221 24.73 -12.87 -15.27
CA LEU A 221 25.32 -11.56 -15.57
C LEU A 221 26.54 -11.21 -14.71
N ASN A 222 26.84 -11.99 -13.67
CA ASN A 222 27.87 -11.66 -12.68
C ASN A 222 29.24 -11.36 -13.32
N GLY A 223 29.82 -10.20 -13.00
CA GLY A 223 31.11 -9.75 -13.51
C GLY A 223 31.14 -9.31 -14.98
N ARG A 224 29.98 -9.15 -15.64
CA ARG A 224 29.87 -8.82 -17.08
C ARG A 224 29.36 -7.39 -17.31
N ASN A 225 29.73 -6.81 -18.46
CA ASN A 225 29.49 -5.40 -18.80
C ASN A 225 28.52 -5.27 -20.00
N PHE A 226 27.47 -4.45 -19.86
CA PHE A 226 26.35 -4.39 -20.81
C PHE A 226 25.98 -2.97 -21.25
N GLU A 227 25.62 -2.78 -22.52
CA GLU A 227 24.93 -1.57 -23.01
C GLU A 227 23.41 -1.78 -23.12
N MET A 228 22.63 -0.72 -22.89
CA MET A 228 21.16 -0.76 -22.93
C MET A 228 20.65 -0.64 -24.38
N CYS A 229 20.07 -1.70 -24.94
CA CYS A 229 19.68 -1.79 -26.35
C CYS A 229 18.16 -1.82 -26.56
N LEU A 230 17.65 -1.12 -27.58
CA LEU A 230 16.24 -1.18 -27.98
C LEU A 230 16.02 -2.26 -29.06
N THR A 231 15.03 -3.13 -28.87
CA THR A 231 14.64 -4.11 -29.89
C THR A 231 13.90 -3.44 -31.04
N LYS A 232 14.25 -3.79 -32.29
CA LYS A 232 13.45 -3.36 -33.46
C LYS A 232 12.13 -4.12 -33.46
N GLN A 233 11.02 -3.42 -33.68
CA GLN A 233 9.77 -4.08 -34.07
C GLN A 233 10.00 -4.81 -35.39
N LYS A 234 9.65 -6.10 -35.44
CA LYS A 234 9.27 -6.75 -36.69
C LYS A 234 7.76 -6.60 -36.80
N GLU A 235 7.31 -5.72 -37.69
CA GLU A 235 5.92 -5.71 -38.13
C GLU A 235 5.62 -7.07 -38.77
N LYS A 236 4.75 -7.86 -38.13
CA LYS A 236 4.13 -9.00 -38.81
C LYS A 236 3.02 -8.44 -39.67
N MET A 237 3.16 -8.54 -40.99
CA MET A 237 2.06 -8.28 -41.92
C MET A 237 0.89 -9.22 -41.58
N ALA A 238 -0.16 -8.67 -40.97
CA ALA A 238 -1.46 -9.32 -40.91
C ALA A 238 -2.17 -9.11 -42.25
N ILE A 239 -2.75 -10.16 -42.80
CA ILE A 239 -3.36 -10.15 -44.13
C ILE A 239 -4.70 -9.40 -44.07
N LYS A 240 -4.99 -8.59 -45.09
CA LYS A 240 -6.29 -7.95 -45.29
C LYS A 240 -7.42 -8.99 -45.31
N MET A 241 -8.49 -8.71 -44.55
CA MET A 241 -9.85 -8.83 -45.07
C MET A 241 -10.62 -7.55 -44.75
N GLU A 242 -11.54 -7.19 -45.64
CA GLU A 242 -12.32 -5.94 -45.66
C GLU A 242 -13.72 -6.24 -45.06
N THR A 243 -14.61 -5.33 -44.69
CA THR A 243 -14.77 -3.85 -44.86
C THR A 243 -15.66 -3.38 -43.67
N SER A 244 -15.78 -2.11 -43.23
CA SER A 244 -15.43 -0.83 -43.86
C SER A 244 -14.63 0.09 -42.88
N GLU A 245 -14.91 1.35 -42.50
CA GLU A 245 -16.05 2.28 -42.68
C GLU A 245 -15.61 3.74 -42.90
N SER A 246 -16.56 4.69 -42.95
CA SER A 246 -16.33 6.08 -43.37
C SER A 246 -15.31 6.88 -42.54
N THR A 247 -14.40 7.58 -43.21
CA THR A 247 -13.54 8.60 -42.59
C THR A 247 -14.30 9.91 -42.37
N ILE A 248 -14.43 10.38 -41.13
CA ILE A 248 -14.83 11.76 -40.83
C ILE A 248 -13.62 12.54 -40.31
N LYS A 249 -13.36 13.70 -40.92
CA LYS A 249 -12.21 14.57 -40.60
C LYS A 249 -12.58 15.51 -39.45
N THR A 250 -12.05 15.26 -38.26
CA THR A 250 -12.20 16.19 -37.12
C THR A 250 -11.50 17.51 -37.45
N LYS A 251 -12.29 18.59 -37.61
CA LYS A 251 -11.75 19.96 -37.62
C LYS A 251 -11.43 20.39 -36.18
N ASN A 252 -10.33 21.12 -36.01
CA ASN A 252 -10.04 21.78 -34.75
C ASN A 252 -11.16 22.77 -34.39
N ILE A 253 -11.76 22.61 -33.22
CA ILE A 253 -12.57 23.64 -32.58
C ILE A 253 -11.99 23.84 -31.17
N ILE A 254 -11.45 25.04 -30.93
CA ILE A 254 -11.05 25.48 -29.61
C ILE A 254 -12.33 25.96 -28.91
N THR A 255 -12.70 25.32 -27.81
CA THR A 255 -13.77 25.81 -26.93
C THR A 255 -13.22 25.97 -25.51
N THR A 256 -13.46 27.13 -24.92
CA THR A 256 -13.02 27.49 -23.58
C THR A 256 -13.64 26.60 -22.50
N GLN A 257 -12.84 26.18 -21.53
CA GLN A 257 -13.36 25.57 -20.30
C GLN A 257 -14.19 26.62 -19.53
N THR A 258 -15.37 26.22 -19.03
CA THR A 258 -16.16 27.02 -18.09
C THR A 258 -16.78 26.08 -17.07
N SER A 259 -16.66 26.43 -15.79
CA SER A 259 -17.02 25.58 -14.68
C SER A 259 -18.53 25.57 -14.42
N LEU A 260 -19.13 24.39 -14.47
CA LEU A 260 -20.41 24.04 -13.85
C LEU A 260 -20.11 22.83 -12.93
N PHE A 261 -20.68 22.70 -11.73
CA PHE A 261 -21.91 23.29 -11.21
C PHE A 261 -21.72 23.99 -9.87
N ASN A 262 -22.64 24.91 -9.57
CA ASN A 262 -23.07 25.22 -8.21
C ASN A 262 -24.62 25.26 -8.26
N PRO A 263 -25.36 24.60 -7.37
CA PRO A 263 -26.81 24.50 -7.49
C PRO A 263 -27.52 25.81 -7.13
N SER A 264 -28.66 26.06 -7.77
CA SER A 264 -29.64 27.07 -7.35
C SER A 264 -31.02 26.39 -7.24
N PRO A 265 -31.85 26.77 -6.25
CA PRO A 265 -33.21 26.25 -6.09
C PRO A 265 -34.20 26.91 -7.07
N ASP A 266 -35.42 26.37 -7.09
CA ASP A 266 -36.45 26.61 -8.11
C ASP A 266 -37.17 27.97 -8.04
N SER A 267 -38.10 28.19 -8.99
CA SER A 267 -38.79 29.46 -9.30
C SER A 267 -40.26 29.52 -8.84
N GLU A 268 -40.97 30.60 -9.20
CA GLU A 268 -42.38 30.95 -8.84
C GLU A 268 -42.57 31.33 -7.34
N GLY A 269 -43.33 32.34 -6.91
CA GLY A 269 -44.13 33.40 -7.57
C GLY A 269 -45.39 33.70 -6.73
N ASP A 270 -45.88 34.93 -6.49
CA ASP A 270 -45.39 36.30 -6.72
C ASP A 270 -46.20 37.29 -5.79
N GLY A 271 -45.85 38.58 -5.71
CA GLY A 271 -46.82 39.65 -5.37
C GLY A 271 -46.43 40.73 -4.33
N THR A 272 -46.24 41.96 -4.82
CA THR A 272 -46.88 43.20 -4.29
C THR A 272 -46.50 43.79 -2.91
N GLN A 273 -45.64 44.83 -2.97
CA GLN A 273 -45.66 46.09 -2.16
C GLN A 273 -45.27 46.11 -0.67
N MET A 274 -45.07 47.34 -0.17
CA MET A 274 -44.54 47.80 1.14
C MET A 274 -45.43 48.96 1.65
N PRO A 275 -45.22 49.54 2.86
CA PRO A 275 -45.20 48.99 4.23
C PRO A 275 -46.21 49.84 5.08
N PRO A 276 -45.98 50.34 6.33
CA PRO A 276 -45.29 49.85 7.55
C PRO A 276 -46.24 49.85 8.79
N SER A 277 -45.69 49.94 10.02
CA SER A 277 -46.28 50.55 11.25
C SER A 277 -47.31 49.77 12.10
N THR A 278 -47.46 49.97 13.43
CA THR A 278 -46.53 50.25 14.57
C THR A 278 -47.26 49.91 15.90
N LEU A 279 -46.54 49.81 17.04
CA LEU A 279 -47.04 49.74 18.44
C LEU A 279 -47.71 48.38 18.81
N THR A 280 -47.27 47.61 19.82
CA THR A 280 -47.22 47.79 21.30
C THR A 280 -48.62 47.83 21.95
N THR A 281 -48.84 47.36 23.19
CA THR A 281 -47.93 47.33 24.36
C THR A 281 -48.36 46.26 25.40
N GLU A 282 -47.40 45.72 26.17
CA GLU A 282 -47.51 45.23 27.59
C GLU A 282 -48.55 44.12 27.94
N THR A 283 -48.44 43.30 29.00
CA THR A 283 -47.49 43.09 30.14
C THR A 283 -47.53 41.57 30.51
N SER A 284 -46.75 40.92 31.39
CA SER A 284 -45.73 41.30 32.40
C SER A 284 -44.87 40.07 32.77
N ASP A 285 -43.56 40.28 33.00
CA ASP A 285 -42.72 39.86 34.16
C ASP A 285 -42.78 38.43 34.78
N VAL A 286 -41.71 37.83 35.33
CA VAL A 286 -40.33 38.29 35.69
C VAL A 286 -39.29 37.20 35.36
N GLY A 287 -38.10 37.61 34.86
CA GLY A 287 -36.80 37.00 35.24
C GLY A 287 -36.33 35.71 34.53
N GLU A 288 -35.04 35.51 34.23
CA GLU A 288 -33.88 36.42 34.30
C GLU A 288 -32.98 36.21 33.06
N SER A 289 -32.19 37.24 32.69
CA SER A 289 -31.67 37.38 31.32
C SER A 289 -30.14 37.48 31.21
N SER A 290 -29.56 36.73 30.26
CA SER A 290 -28.19 36.97 29.77
C SER A 290 -28.02 36.57 28.30
N SER A 291 -28.89 37.07 27.44
CA SER A 291 -28.70 36.99 25.99
C SER A 291 -27.47 37.80 25.58
N ARG A 292 -26.30 37.15 25.47
CA ARG A 292 -25.08 37.77 24.95
C ARG A 292 -25.32 38.23 23.51
N ARG A 293 -25.54 39.54 23.37
CA ARG A 293 -25.74 40.28 22.12
C ARG A 293 -24.88 39.70 21.00
N LYS A 294 -25.46 39.54 19.80
CA LYS A 294 -24.69 39.56 18.55
C LYS A 294 -23.99 40.93 18.46
N GLN A 295 -22.79 41.03 19.05
CA GLN A 295 -21.86 42.08 18.68
C GLN A 295 -21.56 41.86 17.20
N LYS A 296 -22.22 42.63 16.32
CA LYS A 296 -21.51 43.18 15.18
C LYS A 296 -20.28 43.87 15.78
N ARG A 297 -19.15 43.17 15.81
CA ARG A 297 -17.86 43.84 15.85
C ARG A 297 -17.90 44.79 14.66
N LYS A 298 -18.10 46.09 14.92
CA LYS A 298 -17.53 47.09 14.02
C LYS A 298 -16.05 46.75 14.03
N CYS A 299 -15.61 46.02 13.01
CA CYS A 299 -14.21 46.01 12.64
C CYS A 299 -13.94 47.49 12.37
N ILE A 300 -13.28 48.16 13.32
CA ILE A 300 -12.74 49.49 13.08
C ILE A 300 -11.81 49.25 11.89
N PRO A 301 -12.13 49.77 10.69
CA PRO A 301 -11.29 49.50 9.53
C PRO A 301 -9.95 50.13 9.88
N VAL A 302 -8.93 49.30 10.13
CA VAL A 302 -7.64 49.80 10.58
C VAL A 302 -7.20 50.83 9.53
N PRO A 303 -7.11 52.12 9.87
CA PRO A 303 -6.74 53.12 8.88
C PRO A 303 -5.38 52.69 8.33
N LYS A 304 -5.23 52.68 7.00
CA LYS A 304 -4.04 52.18 6.33
C LYS A 304 -3.82 50.66 6.42
N HIS A 305 -4.84 49.81 6.61
CA HIS A 305 -4.74 48.34 6.60
C HIS A 305 -3.93 47.76 5.41
N GLY A 306 -4.16 48.25 4.19
CA GLY A 306 -3.40 47.83 3.00
C GLY A 306 -1.93 48.30 3.02
N GLU A 307 -1.69 49.50 3.55
CA GLU A 307 -0.35 50.06 3.80
C GLU A 307 0.39 49.23 4.85
N ILE A 308 -0.26 48.84 5.96
CA ILE A 308 0.30 48.00 7.02
C ILE A 308 0.60 46.59 6.51
N LEU A 309 -0.29 45.99 5.71
CA LEU A 309 0.00 44.71 5.02
C LEU A 309 1.17 44.81 4.04
N THR A 310 1.33 45.96 3.38
CA THR A 310 2.47 46.21 2.48
C THR A 310 3.76 46.39 3.29
N ILE A 311 3.75 47.16 4.37
CA ILE A 311 4.88 47.32 5.30
C ILE A 311 5.30 45.96 5.89
N LEU A 312 4.35 45.14 6.36
CA LEU A 312 4.64 43.81 6.91
C LEU A 312 5.18 42.83 5.86
N ARG A 313 4.75 42.93 4.60
CA ARG A 313 5.34 42.14 3.50
C ARG A 313 6.76 42.60 3.21
N ASN A 314 6.96 43.91 3.00
CA ASN A 314 8.26 44.51 2.72
C ASN A 314 9.27 44.33 3.87
N GLN A 315 8.83 44.25 5.13
CA GLN A 315 9.67 43.94 6.30
C GLN A 315 10.17 42.50 6.32
N PHE A 316 9.47 41.59 5.65
CA PHE A 316 9.79 40.17 5.55
C PHE A 316 9.87 39.71 4.09
N ASP A 317 10.35 40.60 3.22
CA ASP A 317 10.32 40.44 1.76
C ASP A 317 11.04 39.16 1.30
N ASP A 318 12.14 38.81 1.98
CA ASP A 318 12.91 37.59 1.71
C ASP A 318 12.25 36.33 2.30
N LEU A 319 11.40 36.46 3.33
CA LEU A 319 10.56 35.37 3.80
C LEU A 319 9.38 35.13 2.85
N VAL A 320 8.78 36.19 2.30
CA VAL A 320 7.76 36.10 1.24
C VAL A 320 8.36 35.42 0.00
N LYS A 321 9.51 35.90 -0.49
CA LYS A 321 10.25 35.25 -1.59
C LYS A 321 10.65 33.81 -1.26
N GLN A 322 11.02 33.49 -0.02
CA GLN A 322 11.25 32.09 0.38
C GLN A 322 9.96 31.27 0.37
N MET A 323 8.82 31.82 0.80
CA MET A 323 7.54 31.08 0.78
C MET A 323 7.01 30.88 -0.63
N GLU A 324 7.19 31.86 -1.51
CA GLU A 324 6.81 31.80 -2.93
C GLU A 324 7.75 30.88 -3.71
N SER A 325 9.08 31.00 -3.57
CA SER A 325 10.02 30.05 -4.18
C SER A 325 9.88 28.62 -3.63
N ARG A 326 9.56 28.42 -2.35
CA ARG A 326 9.18 27.09 -1.81
C ARG A 326 7.89 26.57 -2.43
N ARG A 327 6.93 27.44 -2.79
CA ARG A 327 5.67 27.08 -3.44
C ARG A 327 5.88 26.70 -4.90
N GLU A 328 6.69 27.45 -5.63
CA GLU A 328 7.10 27.12 -7.00
C GLU A 328 7.95 25.84 -7.03
N TYR A 329 8.94 25.71 -6.15
CA TYR A 329 9.79 24.52 -6.04
C TYR A 329 9.00 23.28 -5.63
N SER A 330 7.99 23.39 -4.74
CA SER A 330 7.12 22.25 -4.40
C SER A 330 6.06 21.94 -5.47
N GLN A 331 5.72 22.87 -6.35
CA GLN A 331 4.96 22.60 -7.57
C GLN A 331 5.83 21.97 -8.68
N GLN A 332 7.13 22.30 -8.72
CA GLN A 332 8.11 21.69 -9.64
C GLN A 332 8.56 20.29 -9.19
N LYS A 333 8.59 20.02 -7.87
CA LYS A 333 8.98 18.70 -7.33
C LYS A 333 7.86 17.67 -7.30
N ILE A 334 6.63 18.05 -7.63
CA ILE A 334 5.60 17.13 -8.10
C ILE A 334 5.84 17.04 -9.60
N PHE A 335 6.33 15.91 -10.12
CA PHE A 335 6.50 15.73 -11.56
C PHE A 335 5.15 15.98 -12.25
N PRO A 336 5.03 17.00 -13.12
CA PRO A 336 3.74 17.31 -13.76
C PRO A 336 3.26 16.12 -14.59
N GLU A 337 4.20 15.39 -15.21
CA GLU A 337 3.94 14.17 -15.96
C GLU A 337 3.48 13.00 -15.08
N GLU A 338 4.00 12.80 -13.86
CA GLU A 338 3.49 11.73 -12.97
C GLU A 338 2.13 12.10 -12.37
N LEU A 339 1.94 13.36 -12.00
CA LEU A 339 0.63 13.85 -11.55
C LEU A 339 -0.42 13.75 -12.68
N ASP A 340 -0.05 14.07 -13.92
CA ASP A 340 -0.94 13.93 -15.07
C ASP A 340 -1.11 12.46 -15.50
N LEU A 341 -0.11 11.59 -15.33
CA LEU A 341 -0.27 10.14 -15.47
C LEU A 341 -1.23 9.59 -14.41
N MET A 342 -1.11 9.98 -13.13
CA MET A 342 -2.09 9.60 -12.09
C MET A 342 -3.50 10.10 -12.42
N LYS A 343 -3.66 11.36 -12.87
CA LYS A 343 -4.97 11.89 -13.32
C LYS A 343 -5.48 11.15 -14.56
N GLN A 344 -4.58 10.79 -15.48
CA GLN A 344 -4.94 10.10 -16.72
C GLN A 344 -5.32 8.64 -16.45
N GLU A 345 -4.65 7.94 -15.53
CA GLU A 345 -5.10 6.64 -15.02
C GLU A 345 -6.42 6.76 -14.27
N PHE A 346 -6.61 7.75 -13.40
CA PHE A 346 -7.93 8.00 -12.78
C PHE A 346 -9.02 8.27 -13.84
N GLY A 347 -8.68 8.99 -14.92
CA GLY A 347 -9.54 9.22 -16.08
C GLY A 347 -9.86 7.94 -16.85
N LYS A 348 -8.86 7.13 -17.17
CA LYS A 348 -8.98 5.80 -17.80
C LYS A 348 -9.82 4.86 -16.93
N ILE A 349 -9.66 4.90 -15.61
CA ILE A 349 -10.39 4.09 -14.64
C ILE A 349 -11.86 4.52 -14.58
N ARG A 350 -12.16 5.83 -14.50
CA ARG A 350 -13.54 6.32 -14.62
C ARG A 350 -14.16 6.02 -15.99
N GLN A 351 -13.37 6.02 -17.07
CA GLN A 351 -13.81 5.61 -18.39
C GLN A 351 -14.14 4.11 -18.46
N LYS A 352 -13.25 3.24 -17.95
CA LYS A 352 -13.47 1.80 -17.84
C LYS A 352 -14.71 1.44 -16.99
N PHE A 353 -14.95 2.15 -15.90
CA PHE A 353 -16.17 2.01 -15.09
C PHE A 353 -17.38 2.81 -15.64
N SER A 354 -17.27 3.41 -16.83
CA SER A 354 -18.41 3.90 -17.63
C SER A 354 -18.80 2.96 -18.78
N GLU A 355 -18.04 1.88 -19.02
CA GLU A 355 -18.38 0.84 -20.00
C GLU A 355 -19.66 0.11 -19.54
N VAL A 356 -20.76 0.27 -20.30
CA VAL A 356 -22.11 -0.16 -19.90
C VAL A 356 -22.19 -1.65 -19.52
N HIS A 357 -21.40 -2.53 -20.16
CA HIS A 357 -21.38 -3.96 -19.82
C HIS A 357 -20.70 -4.25 -18.46
N ARG A 358 -19.71 -3.45 -18.05
CA ARG A 358 -19.09 -3.56 -16.72
C ARG A 358 -19.99 -2.99 -15.63
N VAL A 359 -20.65 -1.86 -15.90
CA VAL A 359 -21.68 -1.29 -15.02
C VAL A 359 -22.80 -2.31 -14.80
N LYS A 360 -23.29 -2.98 -15.86
CA LYS A 360 -24.27 -4.06 -15.74
C LYS A 360 -23.77 -5.23 -14.88
N LYS A 361 -22.56 -5.76 -15.12
CA LYS A 361 -21.98 -6.82 -14.27
C LYS A 361 -21.89 -6.37 -12.81
N LEU A 362 -21.44 -5.14 -12.54
CA LEU A 362 -21.34 -4.61 -11.18
C LEU A 362 -22.71 -4.43 -10.50
N ILE A 363 -23.77 -4.10 -11.24
CA ILE A 363 -25.15 -4.08 -10.71
C ILE A 363 -25.63 -5.50 -10.38
N GLU A 364 -25.40 -6.47 -11.28
CA GLU A 364 -25.76 -7.89 -11.08
C GLU A 364 -25.05 -8.50 -9.85
N LEU A 365 -23.76 -8.18 -9.65
CA LEU A 365 -22.99 -8.54 -8.45
C LEU A 365 -23.41 -7.73 -7.23
N GLY A 366 -23.73 -6.44 -7.42
CA GLY A 366 -24.22 -5.52 -6.40
C GLY A 366 -25.54 -5.96 -5.76
N ALA A 367 -26.33 -6.82 -6.41
CA ALA A 367 -27.47 -7.50 -5.80
C ALA A 367 -27.07 -8.31 -4.56
N SER A 368 -25.84 -8.84 -4.51
CA SER A 368 -25.29 -9.59 -3.36
C SER A 368 -24.91 -8.70 -2.17
N VAL A 369 -24.93 -7.37 -2.32
CA VAL A 369 -24.56 -6.42 -1.26
C VAL A 369 -25.79 -6.00 -0.45
N CYS A 370 -25.64 -6.05 0.88
CA CYS A 370 -26.65 -5.65 1.86
C CYS A 370 -26.12 -4.62 2.85
N GLN A 371 -27.02 -3.80 3.38
CA GLN A 371 -26.77 -3.07 4.62
C GLN A 371 -26.85 -4.03 5.80
N VAL A 372 -25.86 -4.00 6.69
CA VAL A 372 -25.87 -4.69 7.99
C VAL A 372 -26.34 -3.69 9.05
N ILE A 373 -27.31 -4.08 9.88
CA ILE A 373 -27.82 -3.24 10.97
C ILE A 373 -27.75 -4.05 12.27
N VAL A 374 -27.13 -3.45 13.28
CA VAL A 374 -27.12 -3.97 14.65
C VAL A 374 -28.28 -3.32 15.40
N GLU A 375 -29.28 -4.12 15.76
CA GLU A 375 -30.49 -3.64 16.42
C GLU A 375 -30.22 -3.34 17.91
N GLY A 376 -30.92 -2.34 18.46
CA GLY A 376 -30.70 -1.87 19.83
C GLY A 376 -29.49 -0.96 20.03
N VAL A 377 -28.48 -0.99 19.15
CA VAL A 377 -27.27 -0.15 19.26
C VAL A 377 -27.37 1.07 18.33
N GLN A 378 -27.59 2.26 18.91
CA GLN A 378 -27.90 3.46 18.13
C GLN A 378 -26.75 3.87 17.20
N GLY A 379 -27.02 3.89 15.89
CA GLY A 379 -26.09 4.34 14.85
C GLY A 379 -25.12 3.27 14.34
N VAL A 380 -25.13 2.05 14.87
CA VAL A 380 -24.22 0.98 14.41
C VAL A 380 -24.81 0.29 13.17
N GLN A 381 -24.28 0.69 12.02
CA GLN A 381 -24.63 0.16 10.70
C GLN A 381 -23.37 -0.02 9.86
N GLY A 382 -23.43 -0.99 8.94
CA GLY A 382 -22.34 -1.29 8.03
C GLY A 382 -22.85 -1.86 6.71
N THR A 383 -21.93 -2.43 5.95
CA THR A 383 -22.18 -3.15 4.71
C THR A 383 -21.80 -4.62 4.90
N GLY A 384 -22.39 -5.51 4.13
CA GLY A 384 -21.94 -6.90 4.00
C GLY A 384 -22.34 -7.46 2.65
N PHE A 385 -21.94 -8.69 2.37
CA PHE A 385 -22.34 -9.38 1.15
C PHE A 385 -22.52 -10.87 1.36
N VAL A 386 -23.44 -11.48 0.59
CA VAL A 386 -23.55 -12.95 0.55
C VAL A 386 -22.21 -13.53 0.07
N LEU A 387 -21.57 -14.33 0.91
CA LEU A 387 -20.36 -15.05 0.54
C LEU A 387 -20.74 -16.26 -0.31
N PHE A 388 -21.62 -17.11 0.24
CA PHE A 388 -22.32 -18.20 -0.44
C PHE A 388 -23.61 -18.56 0.31
N ASP A 389 -24.52 -19.28 -0.35
CA ASP A 389 -25.79 -19.78 0.19
C ASP A 389 -26.58 -18.72 0.98
N ASN A 390 -26.62 -18.83 2.31
CA ASN A 390 -27.23 -17.87 3.24
C ASN A 390 -26.22 -17.21 4.20
N TYR A 391 -24.93 -17.32 3.93
CA TYR A 391 -23.85 -16.78 4.75
C TYR A 391 -23.43 -15.38 4.29
N ILE A 392 -23.33 -14.43 5.23
CA ILE A 392 -22.92 -13.04 4.99
C ILE A 392 -21.52 -12.82 5.53
N LEU A 393 -20.63 -12.25 4.71
CA LEU A 393 -19.34 -11.72 5.15
C LEU A 393 -19.44 -10.20 5.38
N THR A 394 -18.93 -9.74 6.51
CA THR A 394 -18.78 -8.32 6.90
C THR A 394 -17.59 -8.16 7.87
N ASN A 395 -17.28 -6.97 8.36
CA ASN A 395 -16.24 -6.76 9.38
C ASN A 395 -16.73 -7.14 10.80
N ALA A 396 -15.81 -7.57 11.65
CA ALA A 396 -16.08 -7.91 13.05
C ALA A 396 -16.26 -6.66 13.93
N HIS A 397 -15.55 -5.56 13.64
CA HIS A 397 -15.63 -4.33 14.43
C HIS A 397 -17.04 -3.72 14.50
N LEU A 398 -17.95 -4.08 13.58
CA LEU A 398 -19.35 -3.67 13.61
C LEU A 398 -20.10 -4.19 14.84
N PHE A 399 -19.66 -5.31 15.41
CA PHE A 399 -20.32 -5.92 16.58
C PHE A 399 -19.60 -5.59 17.88
N GLY A 400 -18.27 -5.40 17.86
CA GLY A 400 -17.50 -5.02 19.04
C GLY A 400 -17.70 -5.99 20.21
N GLU A 401 -18.01 -5.46 21.39
CA GLU A 401 -18.29 -6.24 22.61
C GLU A 401 -19.65 -6.99 22.58
N ASN A 402 -20.45 -6.84 21.52
CA ASN A 402 -21.76 -7.51 21.41
C ASN A 402 -21.67 -8.99 20.96
N VAL A 403 -20.48 -9.60 21.02
CA VAL A 403 -20.22 -11.02 20.70
C VAL A 403 -19.54 -11.69 21.90
N ARG A 404 -20.11 -12.81 22.35
CA ARG A 404 -19.53 -13.65 23.41
C ARG A 404 -18.42 -14.55 22.86
N GLU A 405 -17.56 -15.04 23.76
CA GLU A 405 -16.52 -16.05 23.48
C GLU A 405 -17.06 -17.29 22.74
N ASN A 406 -18.31 -17.70 23.01
CA ASN A 406 -18.99 -18.81 22.33
C ASN A 406 -19.66 -18.41 21.00
N LEU A 407 -19.15 -17.38 20.31
CA LEU A 407 -19.65 -16.83 19.04
C LEU A 407 -21.12 -16.35 19.07
N GLN A 408 -21.70 -16.15 20.25
CA GLN A 408 -23.10 -15.75 20.41
C GLN A 408 -23.23 -14.22 20.44
N LEU A 409 -24.05 -13.67 19.54
CA LEU A 409 -24.48 -12.27 19.54
C LEU A 409 -25.34 -11.97 20.77
N LEU A 410 -25.05 -10.83 21.42
CA LEU A 410 -25.85 -10.24 22.51
C LEU A 410 -27.03 -9.40 22.00
N VAL A 411 -27.07 -9.12 20.71
CA VAL A 411 -27.95 -8.16 20.03
C VAL A 411 -28.52 -8.79 18.76
N ASP A 412 -29.70 -8.33 18.35
CA ASP A 412 -30.26 -8.76 17.07
C ASP A 412 -29.57 -8.06 15.90
N VAL A 413 -29.40 -8.79 14.80
CA VAL A 413 -28.74 -8.30 13.59
C VAL A 413 -29.64 -8.58 12.39
N SER A 414 -29.90 -7.54 11.59
CA SER A 414 -30.70 -7.63 10.37
C SER A 414 -29.90 -7.16 9.17
N VAL A 415 -30.02 -7.90 8.06
CA VAL A 415 -29.42 -7.54 6.77
C VAL A 415 -30.50 -7.13 5.77
N LYS A 416 -30.27 -6.01 5.08
CA LYS A 416 -31.21 -5.42 4.10
C LYS A 416 -30.60 -5.41 2.70
N PHE A 417 -31.20 -6.18 1.79
CA PHE A 417 -30.91 -6.13 0.36
C PHE A 417 -31.85 -5.15 -0.36
N ASN A 418 -31.44 -4.72 -1.56
CA ASN A 418 -32.19 -3.83 -2.46
C ASN A 418 -32.51 -2.44 -1.88
N TYR A 419 -31.82 -2.00 -0.83
CA TYR A 419 -31.97 -0.62 -0.30
C TYR A 419 -31.22 0.37 -1.20
N GLU A 420 -31.75 0.58 -2.39
CA GLU A 420 -31.24 1.46 -3.46
C GLU A 420 -32.11 2.71 -3.64
N ASN A 421 -33.37 2.64 -3.20
CA ASN A 421 -34.31 3.76 -3.21
C ASN A 421 -34.50 4.31 -1.77
N PRO A 422 -34.36 5.64 -1.52
CA PRO A 422 -34.57 6.24 -0.21
C PRO A 422 -35.96 5.96 0.39
N ASN A 423 -36.95 5.72 -0.46
CA ASN A 423 -38.33 5.43 -0.05
C ASN A 423 -38.53 4.00 0.48
N GLY A 424 -37.49 3.15 0.47
CA GLY A 424 -37.53 1.81 1.05
C GLY A 424 -38.36 0.76 0.29
N ALA A 425 -38.78 1.06 -0.94
CA ALA A 425 -39.48 0.11 -1.80
C ALA A 425 -38.62 -1.14 -2.10
N ASP A 426 -39.29 -2.31 -2.19
CA ASP A 426 -38.71 -3.62 -2.57
C ASP A 426 -37.51 -4.12 -1.74
N VAL A 427 -37.29 -3.53 -0.55
CA VAL A 427 -36.25 -3.95 0.39
C VAL A 427 -36.52 -5.36 0.93
N ASN A 428 -35.48 -6.20 0.91
CA ASN A 428 -35.54 -7.57 1.40
C ASN A 428 -34.73 -7.70 2.69
N VAL A 429 -35.45 -7.79 3.82
CA VAL A 429 -34.88 -7.91 5.17
C VAL A 429 -34.82 -9.36 5.60
N PHE A 430 -33.66 -9.79 6.10
CA PHE A 430 -33.44 -11.08 6.74
C PHE A 430 -32.80 -10.86 8.11
N ARG A 431 -33.23 -11.60 9.12
CA ARG A 431 -32.57 -11.63 10.44
C ARG A 431 -31.40 -12.61 10.36
N ALA A 432 -30.27 -12.27 10.98
CA ALA A 432 -29.17 -13.21 11.19
C ALA A 432 -29.49 -14.13 12.38
N LYS A 433 -28.97 -15.36 12.36
CA LYS A 433 -28.96 -16.23 13.54
C LYS A 433 -28.08 -15.60 14.63
N THR A 434 -28.42 -15.85 15.88
CA THR A 434 -27.67 -15.33 17.05
C THR A 434 -26.34 -16.03 17.30
N LEU A 435 -26.07 -17.17 16.65
CA LEU A 435 -24.76 -17.82 16.66
C LEU A 435 -24.04 -17.49 15.34
N LEU A 436 -22.85 -16.89 15.45
CA LEU A 436 -21.97 -16.64 14.32
C LEU A 436 -21.28 -17.93 13.88
N ILE A 437 -20.90 -18.00 12.60
CA ILE A 437 -20.18 -19.15 12.03
C ILE A 437 -18.67 -19.03 12.28
N ASP A 438 -18.15 -17.81 12.26
CA ASP A 438 -16.82 -17.42 12.73
C ASP A 438 -16.79 -15.90 12.99
N PHE A 439 -15.88 -15.45 13.85
CA PHE A 439 -15.68 -14.05 14.22
C PHE A 439 -14.21 -13.83 14.59
N GLN A 440 -13.53 -12.94 13.85
CA GLN A 440 -12.10 -12.69 14.01
C GLN A 440 -11.83 -11.19 13.98
N TYR A 441 -11.27 -10.67 15.08
CA TYR A 441 -10.89 -9.26 15.24
C TYR A 441 -9.57 -9.14 15.99
N GLY A 442 -8.54 -8.62 15.33
CA GLY A 442 -7.21 -8.47 15.92
C GLY A 442 -6.09 -8.96 15.01
N HIS A 443 -4.95 -9.34 15.59
CA HIS A 443 -3.85 -9.94 14.83
C HIS A 443 -3.89 -11.46 14.94
N GLN A 444 -3.81 -12.14 13.80
CA GLN A 444 -3.58 -13.58 13.72
C GLN A 444 -2.21 -13.81 13.10
N GLY A 445 -1.23 -14.15 13.95
CA GLY A 445 0.19 -14.14 13.59
C GLY A 445 0.63 -12.76 13.10
N LYS A 446 1.14 -12.67 11.86
CA LYS A 446 1.59 -11.41 11.26
C LYS A 446 0.47 -10.56 10.61
N TYR A 447 -0.71 -11.14 10.36
CA TYR A 447 -1.79 -10.47 9.63
C TYR A 447 -2.75 -9.77 10.60
N TYR A 448 -3.27 -8.60 10.22
CA TYR A 448 -4.47 -8.04 10.86
C TYR A 448 -5.72 -8.61 10.19
N ILE A 449 -6.70 -8.99 11.00
CA ILE A 449 -7.93 -9.67 10.57
C ILE A 449 -9.12 -9.00 11.27
N ASP A 450 -10.18 -8.76 10.49
CA ASP A 450 -11.40 -8.09 10.92
C ASP A 450 -12.58 -8.58 10.06
N TYR A 451 -13.16 -9.72 10.42
CA TYR A 451 -14.36 -10.27 9.77
C TYR A 451 -15.29 -11.05 10.69
N ALA A 452 -16.57 -11.05 10.35
CA ALA A 452 -17.59 -11.93 10.91
C ALA A 452 -18.33 -12.65 9.78
N ILE A 453 -18.64 -13.93 10.00
CA ILE A 453 -19.51 -14.72 9.13
C ILE A 453 -20.86 -14.92 9.82
N LEU A 454 -21.87 -14.17 9.36
CA LEU A 454 -23.27 -14.34 9.80
C LEU A 454 -23.91 -15.47 8.98
N GLU A 455 -24.90 -16.16 9.55
CA GLU A 455 -25.85 -16.96 8.77
C GLU A 455 -27.24 -16.32 8.84
N MET A 456 -27.92 -16.13 7.71
CA MET A 456 -29.31 -15.66 7.69
C MET A 456 -30.28 -16.77 8.10
N ASP A 457 -31.25 -16.42 8.95
CA ASP A 457 -32.33 -17.31 9.37
C ASP A 457 -33.29 -17.59 8.19
N PRO A 458 -33.57 -18.87 7.84
CA PRO A 458 -34.47 -19.20 6.74
C PRO A 458 -35.92 -18.76 7.00
N GLN A 459 -36.27 -17.58 6.47
CA GLN A 459 -37.62 -17.01 6.39
C GLN A 459 -38.69 -18.08 6.12
N ASN A 460 -39.76 -18.05 6.91
CA ASN A 460 -40.82 -19.06 6.91
C ASN A 460 -41.40 -19.31 5.50
N LYS A 461 -41.66 -20.60 5.18
CA LYS A 461 -41.95 -21.14 3.82
C LYS A 461 -43.09 -20.48 3.03
N LYS A 462 -43.83 -19.53 3.60
CA LYS A 462 -44.93 -18.78 2.94
C LYS A 462 -44.49 -17.48 2.25
N GLN A 463 -43.29 -16.96 2.53
CA GLN A 463 -42.78 -15.73 1.93
C GLN A 463 -41.26 -15.84 1.63
N GLN A 464 -40.87 -16.84 0.84
CA GLN A 464 -39.46 -17.15 0.61
C GLN A 464 -38.80 -16.15 -0.35
N LYS A 465 -38.46 -14.95 0.17
CA LYS A 465 -37.64 -13.94 -0.51
C LYS A 465 -36.31 -14.59 -0.93
N LYS A 466 -36.01 -14.55 -2.23
CA LYS A 466 -34.83 -15.22 -2.80
C LYS A 466 -33.55 -14.52 -2.36
N VAL A 467 -32.64 -15.27 -1.73
CA VAL A 467 -31.29 -14.79 -1.39
C VAL A 467 -30.49 -14.55 -2.69
N PRO A 468 -29.77 -13.41 -2.82
CA PRO A 468 -28.91 -13.15 -3.98
C PRO A 468 -27.74 -14.15 -4.14
N PRO A 469 -27.16 -14.30 -5.35
CA PRO A 469 -26.02 -15.18 -5.56
C PRO A 469 -24.76 -14.70 -4.81
N GLY A 470 -24.15 -15.57 -4.00
CA GLY A 470 -22.96 -15.22 -3.24
C GLY A 470 -21.68 -15.06 -4.08
N LEU A 471 -20.86 -14.07 -3.70
CA LEU A 471 -19.69 -13.57 -4.44
C LEU A 471 -18.44 -14.47 -4.39
N LEU A 472 -18.39 -15.51 -3.55
CA LEU A 472 -17.20 -16.37 -3.40
C LEU A 472 -16.71 -16.96 -4.74
N ARG A 473 -17.65 -17.27 -5.66
CA ARG A 473 -17.35 -17.76 -7.02
C ARG A 473 -16.67 -16.71 -7.91
N GLU A 474 -16.90 -15.43 -7.64
CA GLU A 474 -16.40 -14.28 -8.41
C GLU A 474 -15.08 -13.73 -7.83
N TYR A 475 -14.37 -14.52 -7.03
CA TYR A 475 -13.08 -14.11 -6.46
C TYR A 475 -12.02 -13.78 -7.54
N GLY A 476 -11.19 -12.78 -7.25
CA GLY A 476 -9.99 -12.45 -8.03
C GLY A 476 -8.78 -12.12 -7.14
N PRO A 477 -7.55 -12.33 -7.62
CA PRO A 477 -6.35 -11.85 -6.93
C PRO A 477 -6.36 -10.33 -6.82
N VAL A 478 -5.72 -9.80 -5.77
CA VAL A 478 -5.48 -8.36 -5.59
C VAL A 478 -4.74 -7.81 -6.83
N PRO A 479 -5.25 -6.78 -7.52
CA PRO A 479 -4.51 -6.14 -8.59
C PRO A 479 -3.35 -5.31 -8.04
N ALA A 480 -2.13 -5.50 -8.56
CA ALA A 480 -0.95 -4.75 -8.13
C ALA A 480 -1.07 -3.23 -8.39
N CYS A 481 -1.87 -2.83 -9.38
CA CYS A 481 -2.29 -1.46 -9.65
C CYS A 481 -3.56 -1.46 -10.51
N GLY A 482 -4.20 -0.30 -10.66
CA GLY A 482 -5.34 -0.09 -11.57
C GLY A 482 -6.65 0.25 -10.87
N GLY A 483 -7.76 0.08 -11.59
CA GLY A 483 -9.09 0.42 -11.12
C GLY A 483 -9.68 -0.59 -10.13
N ALA A 484 -10.29 -0.07 -9.06
CA ALA A 484 -11.15 -0.80 -8.15
C ALA A 484 -12.54 -0.13 -8.10
N CYS A 485 -13.55 -0.88 -7.65
CA CYS A 485 -14.89 -0.34 -7.41
C CYS A 485 -15.43 -0.86 -6.09
N LEU A 486 -15.88 0.04 -5.22
CA LEU A 486 -16.61 -0.30 -4.00
C LEU A 486 -18.10 -0.33 -4.31
N ILE A 487 -18.84 -1.25 -3.67
CA ILE A 487 -20.31 -1.24 -3.65
C ILE A 487 -20.75 -1.44 -2.20
N GLY A 488 -21.60 -0.56 -1.68
CA GLY A 488 -21.96 -0.57 -0.26
C GLY A 488 -22.89 0.53 0.20
N HIS A 489 -23.02 0.70 1.51
CA HIS A 489 -23.98 1.59 2.16
C HIS A 489 -23.28 2.71 2.97
N PRO A 490 -22.55 3.63 2.33
CA PRO A 490 -21.88 4.74 3.01
C PRO A 490 -22.89 5.58 3.81
N GLY A 491 -22.53 5.92 5.04
CA GLY A 491 -23.41 6.62 6.00
C GLY A 491 -24.63 5.81 6.47
N GLY A 492 -24.74 4.52 6.15
CA GLY A 492 -25.96 3.74 6.36
C GLY A 492 -27.11 4.13 5.41
N LEU A 493 -26.79 4.82 4.31
CA LEU A 493 -27.75 5.30 3.33
C LEU A 493 -28.03 4.26 2.23
N VAL A 494 -28.71 4.68 1.17
CA VAL A 494 -28.93 3.84 -0.02
C VAL A 494 -27.61 3.31 -0.58
N LYS A 495 -27.69 2.14 -1.23
CA LYS A 495 -26.54 1.48 -1.86
C LYS A 495 -25.92 2.40 -2.91
N GLN A 496 -24.61 2.58 -2.83
CA GLN A 496 -23.80 3.34 -3.77
C GLN A 496 -22.74 2.46 -4.41
N MET A 497 -22.21 2.92 -5.53
CA MET A 497 -21.09 2.32 -6.26
C MET A 497 -20.08 3.41 -6.58
N GLU A 498 -18.84 3.31 -6.07
CA GLU A 498 -17.78 4.29 -6.37
C GLU A 498 -16.56 3.62 -7.03
N PRO A 499 -16.18 4.03 -8.25
CA PRO A 499 -14.93 3.63 -8.86
C PRO A 499 -13.75 4.48 -8.33
N THR A 500 -12.70 3.80 -7.88
CA THR A 500 -11.46 4.40 -7.36
C THR A 500 -10.21 3.76 -8.00
N SER A 501 -9.04 4.30 -7.70
CA SER A 501 -7.74 3.77 -8.13
C SER A 501 -7.00 3.18 -6.93
N ILE A 502 -6.45 1.98 -7.09
CA ILE A 502 -5.59 1.35 -6.08
C ILE A 502 -4.30 2.17 -5.97
N ILE A 503 -3.97 2.59 -4.74
CA ILE A 503 -2.72 3.21 -4.35
C ILE A 503 -1.80 2.07 -3.88
N GLY A 504 -0.77 1.75 -4.65
CA GLY A 504 0.20 0.71 -4.32
C GLY A 504 1.06 1.09 -3.09
N SER A 505 1.67 0.09 -2.44
CA SER A 505 2.41 0.27 -1.18
C SER A 505 3.50 1.34 -1.28
N GLU A 506 4.18 1.37 -2.43
CA GLU A 506 5.28 2.24 -2.83
C GLU A 506 4.91 3.71 -3.02
N ILE A 507 3.61 4.05 -3.06
CA ILE A 507 3.12 5.44 -3.16
C ILE A 507 2.16 5.85 -2.03
N ARG A 508 1.95 5.00 -1.01
CA ARG A 508 1.05 5.30 0.12
C ARG A 508 1.47 6.56 0.88
N GLU A 509 2.75 6.69 1.23
CA GLU A 509 3.24 7.87 1.93
C GLU A 509 3.14 9.13 1.05
N GLU A 510 3.49 9.05 -0.24
CA GLU A 510 3.43 10.24 -1.10
C GLU A 510 1.98 10.72 -1.30
N ALA A 511 1.04 9.79 -1.47
CA ALA A 511 -0.39 10.09 -1.54
C ALA A 511 -0.91 10.76 -0.26
N ALA A 512 -0.58 10.20 0.93
CA ALA A 512 -0.97 10.79 2.21
C ALA A 512 -0.32 12.16 2.46
N ASN A 513 0.96 12.32 2.10
CA ASN A 513 1.68 13.59 2.24
C ASN A 513 1.21 14.64 1.23
N LYS A 514 0.78 14.24 0.02
CA LYS A 514 0.09 15.10 -0.94
C LYS A 514 -1.26 15.55 -0.41
N TYR A 515 -2.06 14.64 0.12
CA TYR A 515 -3.35 14.95 0.75
C TYR A 515 -3.19 15.97 1.89
N LYS A 516 -2.19 15.78 2.76
CA LYS A 516 -1.82 16.73 3.83
C LYS A 516 -1.45 18.13 3.29
N ARG A 517 -0.75 18.23 2.15
CA ARG A 517 -0.44 19.52 1.49
C ARG A 517 -1.71 20.19 0.95
N GLU A 518 -2.56 19.44 0.26
CA GLU A 518 -3.82 19.94 -0.32
C GLU A 518 -4.84 20.37 0.74
N LYS A 519 -4.86 19.69 1.91
CA LYS A 519 -5.72 19.99 3.07
C LYS A 519 -4.98 20.74 4.18
N GLY A 520 -3.99 21.57 3.84
CA GLY A 520 -3.10 22.23 4.81
C GLY A 520 -3.80 23.07 5.90
N HIS A 521 -5.04 23.54 5.67
CA HIS A 521 -5.85 24.22 6.70
C HIS A 521 -6.33 23.29 7.83
N ALA A 522 -6.35 21.98 7.61
CA ALA A 522 -6.78 20.95 8.56
C ALA A 522 -5.61 20.15 9.16
N ILE A 523 -4.35 20.48 8.83
CA ILE A 523 -3.15 19.68 9.13
C ILE A 523 -3.02 19.24 10.59
N PHE A 524 -3.39 20.09 11.55
CA PHE A 524 -3.39 19.76 12.98
C PHE A 524 -4.41 18.70 13.36
N THR A 525 -5.60 18.72 12.74
CA THR A 525 -6.66 17.72 13.03
C THR A 525 -6.41 16.41 12.27
N ILE A 526 -5.77 16.48 11.10
CA ILE A 526 -5.21 15.31 10.42
C ILE A 526 -4.16 14.63 11.32
N ASN A 527 -3.13 15.37 11.77
CA ASN A 527 -2.05 14.76 12.56
C ASN A 527 -2.53 14.23 13.92
N ASP A 528 -3.49 14.89 14.58
CA ASP A 528 -4.15 14.38 15.80
C ASP A 528 -4.92 13.06 15.56
N ALA A 529 -5.63 12.94 14.43
CA ALA A 529 -6.29 11.69 14.05
C ALA A 529 -5.29 10.57 13.72
N LEU A 530 -4.20 10.89 13.02
CA LEU A 530 -3.15 9.94 12.67
C LEU A 530 -2.40 9.41 13.90
N GLU A 531 -2.06 10.27 14.87
CA GLU A 531 -1.38 9.83 16.10
C GLU A 531 -2.29 8.95 16.97
N LYS A 532 -3.62 9.19 16.98
CA LYS A 532 -4.61 8.31 17.63
C LYS A 532 -4.71 6.93 16.98
N GLN A 533 -4.46 6.84 15.67
CA GLN A 533 -4.48 5.59 14.92
C GLN A 533 -3.08 5.06 14.58
N LYS A 534 -2.03 5.57 15.24
CA LYS A 534 -0.61 5.45 14.83
C LYS A 534 -0.19 4.04 14.42
N LYS A 535 -0.45 3.04 15.26
CA LYS A 535 -0.13 1.63 14.97
C LYS A 535 -0.76 1.13 13.67
N ARG A 536 -2.06 1.41 13.44
CA ARG A 536 -2.77 1.04 12.20
C ARG A 536 -2.21 1.81 11.00
N TYR A 537 -1.87 3.09 11.18
CA TYR A 537 -1.27 3.92 10.13
C TYR A 537 0.11 3.40 9.73
N GLU A 538 0.99 3.14 10.69
CA GLU A 538 2.34 2.59 10.47
C GLU A 538 2.28 1.18 9.86
N GLU A 539 1.29 0.35 10.20
CA GLU A 539 1.07 -0.97 9.56
C GLU A 539 0.59 -0.87 8.11
N VAL A 540 -0.33 0.04 7.81
CA VAL A 540 -0.84 0.25 6.44
C VAL A 540 0.21 0.92 5.55
N MET A 541 1.01 1.83 6.10
CA MET A 541 2.05 2.58 5.37
C MET A 541 3.34 1.78 5.10
N GLN A 542 3.50 0.57 5.66
CA GLN A 542 4.67 -0.26 5.38
C GLN A 542 4.74 -0.69 3.91
N GLU A 543 5.84 -0.33 3.24
CA GLU A 543 6.18 -0.78 1.89
C GLU A 543 6.31 -2.31 1.82
N ASN A 544 6.08 -2.88 0.63
CA ASN A 544 6.22 -4.31 0.36
C ASN A 544 5.31 -5.22 1.23
N LYS A 545 4.26 -4.66 1.84
CA LYS A 545 3.16 -5.39 2.48
C LYS A 545 1.86 -5.28 1.69
N ASP A 546 1.54 -6.38 1.02
CA ASP A 546 0.24 -6.65 0.37
C ASP A 546 -0.87 -7.03 1.38
N ASP A 547 -0.57 -6.96 2.70
CA ASP A 547 -1.51 -7.25 3.79
C ASP A 547 -2.72 -6.29 3.82
N PHE A 548 -2.63 -5.16 3.11
CA PHE A 548 -3.68 -4.15 2.94
C PHE A 548 -3.75 -3.70 1.47
N VAL A 549 -4.94 -3.34 0.99
CA VAL A 549 -5.14 -2.62 -0.29
C VAL A 549 -5.66 -1.22 0.00
N THR A 550 -5.00 -0.20 -0.51
CA THR A 550 -5.26 1.22 -0.18
C THR A 550 -5.79 2.01 -1.37
N TYR A 551 -6.61 3.03 -1.11
CA TYR A 551 -7.21 3.90 -2.12
C TYR A 551 -7.80 5.17 -1.49
N ASN A 552 -8.20 6.14 -2.32
CA ASN A 552 -8.97 7.31 -1.90
C ASN A 552 -10.45 7.10 -2.28
N THR A 553 -11.37 7.18 -1.33
CA THR A 553 -12.82 7.00 -1.57
C THR A 553 -13.62 7.98 -0.72
N SER A 554 -14.89 8.23 -1.09
CA SER A 554 -15.88 8.88 -0.22
C SER A 554 -16.63 7.90 0.69
N PHE A 555 -16.32 6.61 0.61
CA PHE A 555 -16.89 5.56 1.44
C PHE A 555 -16.24 5.57 2.82
N PHE A 556 -16.79 6.38 3.72
CA PHE A 556 -16.41 6.49 5.14
C PHE A 556 -17.30 5.59 6.01
N HIS A 557 -17.48 5.89 7.30
CA HIS A 557 -18.43 5.24 8.21
C HIS A 557 -19.74 4.70 7.55
N GLY A 558 -20.12 3.45 7.89
CA GLY A 558 -21.20 2.69 7.25
C GLY A 558 -20.74 1.83 6.06
N SER A 559 -19.59 2.15 5.47
CA SER A 559 -19.02 1.39 4.34
C SER A 559 -18.27 0.14 4.77
N SER A 560 -17.89 0.00 6.04
CA SER A 560 -17.25 -1.19 6.61
C SER A 560 -17.96 -2.46 6.16
N GLY A 561 -17.23 -3.38 5.55
CA GLY A 561 -17.75 -4.64 5.01
C GLY A 561 -18.17 -4.60 3.54
N SER A 562 -17.96 -3.47 2.84
CA SER A 562 -18.21 -3.37 1.39
C SER A 562 -17.23 -4.26 0.60
N PRO A 563 -17.71 -5.13 -0.33
CA PRO A 563 -16.81 -5.81 -1.25
C PRO A 563 -16.13 -4.82 -2.19
N VAL A 564 -14.84 -5.06 -2.44
CA VAL A 564 -14.04 -4.31 -3.41
C VAL A 564 -13.82 -5.17 -4.65
N PHE A 565 -14.31 -4.68 -5.79
CA PHE A 565 -14.23 -5.35 -7.09
C PHE A 565 -13.08 -4.79 -7.93
N ASP A 566 -12.44 -5.65 -8.71
CA ASP A 566 -11.46 -5.24 -9.72
C ASP A 566 -12.12 -4.79 -11.04
N GLU A 567 -11.27 -4.44 -12.00
CA GLU A 567 -11.68 -4.07 -13.35
C GLU A 567 -12.52 -5.14 -14.10
N LEU A 568 -12.40 -6.42 -13.76
CA LEU A 568 -13.14 -7.52 -14.37
C LEU A 568 -14.42 -7.86 -13.59
N GLY A 569 -14.76 -7.06 -12.58
CA GLY A 569 -15.86 -7.32 -11.66
C GLY A 569 -15.63 -8.59 -10.85
N ARG A 570 -14.40 -8.84 -10.38
CA ARG A 570 -14.05 -9.91 -9.45
C ARG A 570 -13.82 -9.32 -8.06
N VAL A 571 -14.36 -9.93 -7.02
CA VAL A 571 -14.14 -9.46 -5.63
C VAL A 571 -12.75 -9.90 -5.14
N PHE A 572 -11.94 -8.98 -4.66
CA PHE A 572 -10.57 -9.28 -4.18
C PHE A 572 -10.30 -8.84 -2.73
N GLY A 573 -11.16 -8.00 -2.16
CA GLY A 573 -10.99 -7.47 -0.80
C GLY A 573 -12.30 -7.00 -0.19
N ILE A 574 -12.24 -6.68 1.09
CA ILE A 574 -13.33 -6.09 1.87
C ILE A 574 -12.85 -4.75 2.43
N HIS A 575 -13.59 -3.66 2.18
CA HIS A 575 -13.29 -2.36 2.76
C HIS A 575 -13.48 -2.43 4.28
N THR A 576 -12.46 -2.01 5.02
CA THR A 576 -12.40 -2.15 6.50
C THR A 576 -12.38 -0.79 7.21
N GLY A 577 -11.93 0.27 6.54
CA GLY A 577 -11.97 1.64 7.04
C GLY A 577 -10.67 2.39 6.74
N GLY A 578 -10.42 3.48 7.47
CA GLY A 578 -9.29 4.35 7.19
C GLY A 578 -9.14 5.52 8.13
N PHE A 579 -8.30 6.46 7.72
CA PHE A 579 -7.75 7.51 8.58
C PHE A 579 -8.66 8.75 8.61
N GLU A 580 -9.88 8.55 9.10
CA GLU A 580 -10.91 9.59 9.26
C GLU A 580 -10.44 10.75 10.15
N TYR A 581 -10.76 11.99 9.74
CA TYR A 581 -10.66 13.21 10.54
C TYR A 581 -11.83 14.15 10.23
N GLU A 582 -12.14 15.07 11.15
CA GLU A 582 -13.15 16.10 10.94
C GLU A 582 -12.51 17.39 10.38
N ASP A 583 -12.93 17.83 9.20
CA ASP A 583 -12.54 19.15 8.69
C ASP A 583 -13.37 20.24 9.38
N LYS A 584 -12.81 20.80 10.46
CA LYS A 584 -13.45 21.83 11.31
C LYS A 584 -13.90 23.10 10.57
N ARG A 585 -13.48 23.31 9.32
CA ARG A 585 -13.93 24.44 8.48
C ARG A 585 -15.21 24.12 7.71
N THR A 586 -15.40 22.87 7.29
CA THR A 586 -16.56 22.40 6.51
C THR A 586 -17.53 21.53 7.31
N GLN A 587 -17.19 21.19 8.57
CA GLN A 587 -17.95 20.29 9.45
C GLN A 587 -18.22 18.93 8.81
N SER A 588 -17.30 18.48 7.95
CA SER A 588 -17.40 17.25 7.18
C SER A 588 -16.34 16.24 7.63
N LYS A 589 -16.76 14.98 7.83
CA LYS A 589 -15.81 13.86 7.84
C LYS A 589 -15.06 13.79 6.51
N GLN A 590 -13.78 13.49 6.61
CA GLN A 590 -12.83 13.32 5.51
C GLN A 590 -11.84 12.23 5.93
N SER A 591 -11.05 11.67 5.01
CA SER A 591 -10.00 10.71 5.34
C SER A 591 -8.73 10.99 4.56
N VAL A 592 -7.57 10.65 5.15
CA VAL A 592 -6.25 10.81 4.51
C VAL A 592 -5.97 9.69 3.51
N LEU A 593 -6.40 8.47 3.84
CA LEU A 593 -6.28 7.26 3.03
C LEU A 593 -7.23 6.19 3.60
N GLU A 594 -7.86 5.41 2.73
CA GLU A 594 -8.77 4.31 3.10
C GLU A 594 -8.16 2.96 2.70
N TYR A 595 -8.55 1.88 3.40
CA TYR A 595 -8.01 0.54 3.17
C TYR A 595 -9.07 -0.59 3.20
N ALA A 596 -8.72 -1.65 2.48
CA ALA A 596 -9.38 -2.95 2.48
C ALA A 596 -8.42 -4.05 2.93
N LEU A 597 -8.96 -5.09 3.56
CA LEU A 597 -8.24 -6.36 3.77
C LEU A 597 -8.39 -7.27 2.54
N PRO A 598 -7.32 -7.94 2.08
CA PRO A 598 -7.40 -8.94 1.01
C PRO A 598 -8.33 -10.09 1.39
N LEU A 599 -9.29 -10.41 0.51
CA LEU A 599 -10.30 -11.43 0.78
C LEU A 599 -9.68 -12.83 0.90
N LEU A 600 -8.56 -13.10 0.24
CA LEU A 600 -7.84 -14.37 0.37
C LEU A 600 -7.24 -14.58 1.77
N THR A 601 -6.79 -13.52 2.44
CA THR A 601 -6.26 -13.61 3.82
C THR A 601 -7.36 -13.99 4.80
N ILE A 602 -8.54 -13.38 4.64
CA ILE A 602 -9.76 -13.70 5.38
C ILE A 602 -10.20 -15.15 5.11
N LEU A 603 -10.33 -15.54 3.83
CA LEU A 603 -10.80 -16.88 3.46
C LEU A 603 -9.86 -18.00 3.90
N ARG A 604 -8.53 -17.76 3.91
CA ARG A 604 -7.56 -18.73 4.45
C ARG A 604 -7.72 -18.91 5.95
N ASN A 605 -7.85 -17.82 6.70
CA ASN A 605 -8.08 -17.92 8.14
C ASN A 605 -9.43 -18.59 8.45
N PHE A 606 -10.49 -18.27 7.70
CA PHE A 606 -11.80 -18.91 7.86
C PHE A 606 -11.75 -20.42 7.57
N VAL A 607 -11.05 -20.86 6.51
CA VAL A 607 -10.85 -22.30 6.24
C VAL A 607 -10.12 -23.00 7.39
N ILE A 608 -9.04 -22.40 7.92
CA ILE A 608 -8.30 -22.95 9.07
C ILE A 608 -9.21 -23.04 10.31
N ARG A 609 -9.98 -21.99 10.61
CA ARG A 609 -10.94 -21.97 11.73
C ARG A 609 -12.02 -23.04 11.59
N LEU A 610 -12.55 -23.27 10.38
CA LEU A 610 -13.52 -24.34 10.11
C LEU A 610 -12.91 -25.75 10.27
N GLU A 611 -11.62 -25.92 10.03
CA GLU A 611 -10.89 -27.18 10.25
C GLU A 611 -10.61 -27.41 11.74
N GLU A 612 -10.16 -26.38 12.46
CA GLU A 612 -9.95 -26.38 13.93
C GLU A 612 -11.24 -26.67 14.71
N ASP A 613 -12.34 -26.00 14.36
CA ASP A 613 -13.66 -26.18 14.98
C ASP A 613 -14.39 -27.45 14.47
N ASN A 614 -13.78 -28.20 13.55
CA ASN A 614 -14.32 -29.39 12.90
C ASN A 614 -15.71 -29.16 12.24
N ASN A 615 -15.95 -27.96 11.70
CA ASN A 615 -17.20 -27.55 11.06
C ASN A 615 -17.27 -28.05 9.61
N GLN A 616 -17.27 -29.38 9.46
CA GLN A 616 -17.25 -30.08 8.17
C GLN A 616 -18.41 -29.71 7.23
N ALA A 617 -19.56 -29.32 7.79
CA ALA A 617 -20.74 -28.93 7.02
C ALA A 617 -20.48 -27.63 6.23
N VAL A 618 -19.96 -26.59 6.90
CA VAL A 618 -19.64 -25.32 6.25
C VAL A 618 -18.38 -25.46 5.39
N LEU A 619 -17.35 -26.16 5.88
CA LEU A 619 -16.11 -26.40 5.13
C LEU A 619 -16.38 -27.07 3.77
N LYS A 620 -17.26 -28.07 3.73
CA LYS A 620 -17.71 -28.72 2.48
C LYS A 620 -18.36 -27.72 1.53
N ARG A 621 -19.26 -26.84 2.01
CA ARG A 621 -19.93 -25.83 1.17
C ARG A 621 -18.96 -24.76 0.65
N VAL A 622 -18.02 -24.30 1.48
CA VAL A 622 -16.91 -23.41 1.04
C VAL A 622 -16.15 -24.07 -0.10
N LYS A 623 -15.79 -25.36 0.05
CA LYS A 623 -15.04 -26.13 -0.97
C LYS A 623 -15.81 -26.31 -2.27
N GLU A 624 -17.10 -26.64 -2.21
CA GLU A 624 -17.99 -26.81 -3.37
C GLU A 624 -18.29 -25.50 -4.12
N GLU A 625 -18.34 -24.35 -3.44
CA GLU A 625 -18.45 -23.04 -4.11
C GLU A 625 -17.09 -22.55 -4.64
N ALA A 626 -15.99 -22.78 -3.92
CA ALA A 626 -14.64 -22.46 -4.37
C ALA A 626 -14.24 -23.24 -5.64
N GLN A 627 -14.69 -24.48 -5.81
CA GLN A 627 -14.48 -25.27 -7.04
C GLN A 627 -14.98 -24.58 -8.32
N LYS A 628 -15.91 -23.61 -8.21
CA LYS A 628 -16.41 -22.81 -9.34
C LYS A 628 -15.42 -21.74 -9.80
N ASN A 629 -14.35 -21.53 -9.03
CA ASN A 629 -13.26 -20.61 -9.29
C ASN A 629 -11.94 -21.34 -9.00
N LEU A 630 -11.39 -22.02 -10.01
CA LEU A 630 -10.20 -22.88 -9.85
C LEU A 630 -9.00 -22.17 -9.20
N PHE A 631 -8.83 -20.87 -9.45
CA PHE A 631 -7.78 -20.07 -8.82
C PHE A 631 -8.01 -19.90 -7.31
N LEU A 632 -9.25 -19.66 -6.87
CA LEU A 632 -9.59 -19.65 -5.45
C LEU A 632 -9.42 -21.03 -4.81
N PHE A 633 -9.93 -22.07 -5.46
CA PHE A 633 -9.84 -23.45 -4.97
C PHE A 633 -8.38 -23.85 -4.73
N ASP A 634 -7.51 -23.59 -5.70
CA ASP A 634 -6.08 -23.87 -5.60
C ASP A 634 -5.43 -23.01 -4.50
N ALA A 635 -5.75 -21.72 -4.41
CA ALA A 635 -5.19 -20.80 -3.42
C ALA A 635 -5.64 -21.07 -1.96
N LEU A 636 -6.70 -21.85 -1.74
CA LEU A 636 -7.21 -22.27 -0.43
C LEU A 636 -6.87 -23.74 -0.08
N PHE A 637 -6.96 -24.66 -1.05
CA PHE A 637 -7.00 -26.10 -0.80
C PHE A 637 -5.89 -26.92 -1.49
N LYS A 638 -4.99 -26.29 -2.27
CA LYS A 638 -3.75 -26.95 -2.72
C LYS A 638 -2.55 -26.42 -1.95
N THR A 639 -1.81 -27.34 -1.35
CA THR A 639 -0.48 -27.07 -0.80
C THR A 639 0.56 -27.01 -1.93
N ASN A 640 1.61 -26.21 -1.75
CA ASN A 640 2.81 -26.28 -2.60
C ASN A 640 3.63 -27.52 -2.19
N GLY A 641 3.15 -28.71 -2.55
CA GLY A 641 3.64 -29.99 -2.01
C GLY A 641 3.40 -31.18 -2.92
N ASP A 642 3.66 -31.01 -4.22
CA ASP A 642 3.79 -32.09 -5.21
C ASP A 642 4.81 -31.64 -6.29
N GLU A 643 6.08 -31.48 -5.90
CA GLU A 643 7.16 -31.69 -6.88
C GLU A 643 7.23 -33.22 -7.10
N PRO A 644 7.06 -33.73 -8.34
CA PRO A 644 7.22 -35.15 -8.59
C PRO A 644 8.68 -35.53 -8.31
N MET A 645 8.91 -36.48 -7.40
CA MET A 645 10.22 -37.08 -7.26
C MET A 645 10.55 -37.83 -8.55
N ASP A 646 11.46 -37.31 -9.36
CA ASP A 646 11.95 -37.95 -10.58
C ASP A 646 12.57 -39.30 -10.22
N MET A 647 11.87 -40.39 -10.55
CA MET A 647 12.41 -41.75 -10.49
C MET A 647 13.13 -42.10 -11.80
N SER A 648 14.34 -41.56 -11.95
CA SER A 648 15.33 -42.01 -12.95
C SER A 648 16.77 -41.73 -12.51
#